data_AF-A0A928H8R1-F1
#
_entry.id   AF-A0A928H8R1-F1
#
_cell.length_a   1.000
_cell.length_b   1.000
_cell.length_c   1.000
_cell.angle_alpha   90.00
_cell.angle_beta   90.00
_cell.angle_gamma   90.00
#
_symmetry.space_group_name_H-M   'P 1'
#
loop_
_entity.id
_entity.type
_entity.pdbx_description
1 polymer ?
#
loop_
_entity_poly.entity_id
_entity_poly.type
_entity_poly.pdbx_seq_one_letter_code
_entity_poly.pdbx_strand_id
1 'polypeptide(L)'
;MSCRQLCVAVSCAIAAFGAKADKVFEGLTEVSDVSVLNNADGNVVLGRGTLKYTGSSGTVSKNIVLQPSGGNTDTTIDVVDANTVLTVSGNMTQPSDGHFLKKGAGTLRLSGTDSGQRLGCGSGNINTDGDGTVAWDENGYATVGIFPFVLAEGRILVDGNGSQVDIGNSEWSDANIGGMPRGTAASATFEVANGAFARFHHGWAALWGHGTEEAPQDATLYVHDGGTARFEGRLRLLNFAEGTGTGRILIDNGLLDVNMLLYHDNCGGAETSIILTNNASLILRLSDDNGLEEVCNARMTMDVTHSSTAQMSRLAIDNAATVRVRNGSVLKSDYSRLAEFNAGWPRGNYFFDGGTWGSWTTVISEWGGLSENLTVGAGGMVLHTDGIAYLSAVPRAASGAEASASLSKTGSGSVAFRAGTALPLNVADGFASFTECAMLPYAPQNVTVQSGAGLVAAGEGVLSGKTVSLTDGAKVAFSAKGARNDSGHWAFNNGARRLTDGTADPCCMEGNWSHGSAWVAQRLRVDRSFTLAFETAGTCGQTARGSLFAVFHNSPDGTSAIGENFSAVGLDKNIKNGFAIGVILHDMRFSWGSSTGDDSTIKWKETDYNLDLGFSNAEMLGTHEGPTSWRVAYDCGAHTLTLRIRTAGGKETSYVRGNVDLASLCGGNEAYFGFASAKWDQECFWGGQVANLRELGGEERGVVRTGGGLTAPAGAEVAISLAPTEFANGFTAGSLSYGDGTVLNVSEKAMRASGVPAYVAFDSLTGSGTLVKKGSGNLGFQRPPANAAANVRIAEGGLVLRKEPLEPLSASPCGGWSFSKSAAQEYLPSTDFWSASNGIRLGASGSDSFDYINSRSRVRVAGDWRMHFKAGTLDRDSGTRFYMVLHDNAKGVETQPSDISLRQDNSRDNNRFVMFWYFGEVWEGWKQRMNADGVPPEGQTPWLADADYGRRYDPVNFCTAIAENAGLVDVTIEHDAELKRVRCILEQGGNCVTNDFENMTVSPVNDDGCAYIHFNRDPEGKPARIEITDFSFEQLDSEDVFASAPYAAAVKIDVGAGTISLDSPVAGGIFKLAESLAVADGAIVRVSSYDKAATLDLGVPSCAGDTLSINADANSTVRIAALPNVVSKMLVDGGTFELPAGMNASNAKLELLNGAKIRTSGNIAIGRVSVNGALQSQGVYTAGNCAFVEGDGSVRIGRGMVMILR
;
A
#
# COMPACT_ATOMS: atom_id res chain seq x y z
N MET A 1 108.02 -14.78 2.14
CA MET A 1 107.79 -14.43 0.72
C MET A 1 106.29 -14.26 0.53
N SER A 2 105.72 -13.20 -0.02
CA SER A 2 106.19 -11.85 -0.37
C SER A 2 104.94 -11.02 -0.69
N CYS A 3 104.87 -9.80 -0.16
CA CYS A 3 103.98 -8.75 -0.63
C CYS A 3 104.20 -8.46 -2.13
N ARG A 4 103.11 -8.10 -2.82
CA ARG A 4 102.99 -7.70 -4.24
C ARG A 4 102.78 -8.85 -5.24
N GLN A 5 101.52 -9.25 -5.42
CA GLN A 5 100.82 -9.31 -6.71
C GLN A 5 99.45 -10.00 -6.52
N LEU A 6 98.46 -9.22 -6.09
CA LEU A 6 97.05 -9.62 -6.08
C LEU A 6 96.16 -8.39 -6.39
N CYS A 7 96.47 -7.70 -7.50
CA CYS A 7 95.70 -6.55 -8.01
C CYS A 7 95.77 -6.50 -9.55
N VAL A 8 95.29 -7.51 -10.28
CA VAL A 8 94.84 -7.40 -11.70
C VAL A 8 93.95 -8.61 -12.03
N ALA A 9 92.73 -8.68 -11.51
CA ALA A 9 91.66 -9.58 -12.00
C ALA A 9 90.25 -9.26 -11.47
N VAL A 10 89.99 -8.02 -11.00
CA VAL A 10 88.64 -7.57 -10.62
C VAL A 10 88.39 -6.18 -11.19
N SER A 11 88.57 -6.06 -12.51
CA SER A 11 88.28 -4.84 -13.28
C SER A 11 87.41 -5.12 -14.52
N CYS A 12 86.77 -6.30 -14.61
CA CYS A 12 85.88 -6.66 -15.71
C CYS A 12 84.58 -7.39 -15.28
N ALA A 13 84.13 -7.28 -14.02
CA ALA A 13 82.89 -7.95 -13.58
C ALA A 13 81.89 -7.06 -12.80
N ILE A 14 82.01 -5.73 -12.89
CA ILE A 14 80.93 -4.78 -12.53
C ILE A 14 80.70 -3.84 -13.73
N ALA A 15 80.62 -4.46 -14.91
CA ALA A 15 80.19 -3.81 -16.15
C ALA A 15 79.11 -4.65 -16.87
N ALA A 16 78.47 -5.59 -16.16
CA ALA A 16 77.52 -6.55 -16.75
C ALA A 16 76.22 -6.77 -15.93
N PHE A 17 75.94 -5.95 -14.92
CA PHE A 17 74.59 -5.79 -14.35
C PHE A 17 74.35 -4.30 -14.13
N GLY A 18 73.60 -3.68 -15.04
CA GLY A 18 73.34 -2.24 -15.05
C GLY A 18 72.31 -1.80 -14.00
N ALA A 19 72.68 -1.84 -12.71
CA ALA A 19 71.94 -1.09 -11.69
C ALA A 19 72.32 0.38 -11.81
N LYS A 20 71.41 1.20 -12.37
CA LYS A 20 71.59 2.66 -12.45
C LYS A 20 71.40 3.26 -11.05
N ALA A 21 72.23 4.23 -10.66
CA ALA A 21 72.15 4.85 -9.34
C ALA A 21 70.89 5.73 -9.24
N ASP A 22 70.06 5.49 -8.22
CA ASP A 22 68.91 6.34 -7.90
C ASP A 22 69.37 7.73 -7.43
N LYS A 23 68.59 8.77 -7.75
CA LYS A 23 68.86 10.15 -7.31
C LYS A 23 67.98 10.47 -6.10
N VAL A 24 68.60 10.56 -4.93
CA VAL A 24 67.92 10.77 -3.64
C VAL A 24 67.83 12.26 -3.29
N PHE A 25 66.64 12.73 -2.91
CA PHE A 25 66.37 14.07 -2.38
C PHE A 25 65.91 13.98 -0.92
N GLU A 26 66.57 14.71 -0.03
CA GLU A 26 66.23 14.84 1.40
C GLU A 26 66.07 16.33 1.77
N GLY A 27 65.20 16.64 2.73
CA GLY A 27 64.87 18.00 3.15
C GLY A 27 63.98 18.76 2.14
N LEU A 28 64.01 20.09 2.21
CA LEU A 28 63.34 20.94 1.22
C LEU A 28 64.18 21.00 -0.07
N THR A 29 63.64 20.48 -1.16
CA THR A 29 64.23 20.58 -2.50
C THR A 29 63.32 21.45 -3.37
N GLU A 30 63.80 22.63 -3.75
CA GLU A 30 63.09 23.50 -4.70
C GLU A 30 63.55 23.24 -6.14
N VAL A 31 62.60 23.01 -7.05
CA VAL A 31 62.84 22.70 -8.47
C VAL A 31 61.98 23.62 -9.32
N SER A 32 62.59 24.36 -10.23
CA SER A 32 61.88 25.16 -11.25
C SER A 32 61.98 24.57 -12.66
N ASP A 33 62.91 23.64 -12.88
CA ASP A 33 63.11 22.90 -14.14
C ASP A 33 63.20 21.39 -13.87
N VAL A 34 62.29 20.63 -14.47
CA VAL A 34 62.20 19.16 -14.34
C VAL A 34 63.40 18.42 -14.95
N SER A 35 64.25 19.08 -15.75
CA SER A 35 65.51 18.49 -16.25
C SER A 35 66.38 17.96 -15.11
N VAL A 36 66.34 18.61 -13.93
CA VAL A 36 67.06 18.19 -12.72
C VAL A 36 66.58 16.83 -12.20
N LEU A 37 65.29 16.52 -12.38
CA LEU A 37 64.66 15.26 -12.00
C LEU A 37 64.86 14.20 -13.09
N ASN A 38 64.75 14.60 -14.36
CA ASN A 38 64.89 13.69 -15.51
C ASN A 38 66.33 13.26 -15.81
N ASN A 39 67.33 14.02 -15.35
CA ASN A 39 68.75 13.65 -15.47
C ASN A 39 69.19 12.60 -14.45
N ALA A 40 68.29 12.03 -13.64
CA ALA A 40 68.61 10.90 -12.78
C ALA A 40 68.97 9.65 -13.61
N ASP A 41 70.06 8.97 -13.25
CA ASP A 41 70.46 7.72 -13.91
C ASP A 41 69.42 6.62 -13.64
N GLY A 42 68.96 6.47 -12.38
CA GLY A 42 67.89 5.57 -11.92
C GLY A 42 66.54 6.26 -11.65
N ASN A 43 65.84 5.79 -10.61
CA ASN A 43 64.62 6.42 -10.10
C ASN A 43 64.93 7.74 -9.37
N VAL A 44 63.94 8.62 -9.29
CA VAL A 44 63.95 9.78 -8.39
C VAL A 44 63.43 9.32 -7.04
N VAL A 45 64.26 9.31 -6.01
CA VAL A 45 63.86 8.90 -4.66
C VAL A 45 63.62 10.17 -3.84
N LEU A 46 62.39 10.36 -3.39
CA LEU A 46 62.04 11.41 -2.43
C LEU A 46 62.09 10.78 -1.03
N GLY A 47 63.14 11.13 -0.28
CA GLY A 47 63.31 10.73 1.12
C GLY A 47 62.49 11.61 2.07
N ARG A 48 63.04 11.93 3.25
CA ARG A 48 62.37 12.81 4.23
C ARG A 48 62.36 14.24 3.73
N GLY A 49 61.23 14.81 3.31
CA GLY A 49 61.19 16.23 2.93
C GLY A 49 60.11 16.64 1.94
N THR A 50 60.27 17.87 1.43
CA THR A 50 59.34 18.51 0.50
C THR A 50 60.02 18.73 -0.85
N LEU A 51 59.45 18.17 -1.92
CA LEU A 51 59.74 18.60 -3.28
C LEU A 51 58.83 19.78 -3.62
N LYS A 52 59.41 20.99 -3.69
CA LYS A 52 58.70 22.22 -4.04
C LYS A 52 58.94 22.57 -5.50
N TYR A 53 57.90 22.49 -6.33
CA TYR A 53 57.96 22.80 -7.75
C TYR A 53 57.44 24.22 -8.03
N THR A 54 58.30 25.08 -8.55
CA THR A 54 58.03 26.50 -8.85
C THR A 54 58.09 26.82 -10.36
N GLY A 55 58.24 25.81 -11.21
CA GLY A 55 58.20 25.97 -12.67
C GLY A 55 56.80 26.27 -13.19
N SER A 56 56.65 26.59 -14.48
CA SER A 56 55.34 26.83 -15.11
C SER A 56 54.65 25.53 -15.55
N SER A 57 55.39 24.61 -16.18
CA SER A 57 54.91 23.27 -16.51
C SER A 57 56.11 22.36 -16.79
N GLY A 58 56.05 21.11 -16.37
CA GLY A 58 57.14 20.16 -16.60
C GLY A 58 56.71 18.71 -16.44
N THR A 59 57.33 17.82 -17.21
CA THR A 59 57.06 16.38 -17.16
C THR A 59 58.27 15.62 -16.63
N VAL A 60 58.08 14.86 -15.55
CA VAL A 60 59.04 13.91 -15.01
C VAL A 60 58.76 12.54 -15.62
N SER A 61 59.65 12.07 -16.48
CA SER A 61 59.54 10.77 -17.16
C SER A 61 60.18 9.62 -16.39
N LYS A 62 60.89 9.93 -15.30
CA LYS A 62 61.48 8.96 -14.39
C LYS A 62 60.44 8.49 -13.37
N ASN A 63 60.59 7.24 -12.90
CA ASN A 63 59.83 6.78 -11.76
C ASN A 63 60.22 7.60 -10.52
N ILE A 64 59.24 7.92 -9.70
CA ILE A 64 59.41 8.57 -8.41
C ILE A 64 59.15 7.51 -7.32
N VAL A 65 60.10 7.29 -6.43
CA VAL A 65 59.95 6.43 -5.26
C VAL A 65 59.83 7.32 -4.03
N LEU A 66 58.70 7.26 -3.33
CA LEU A 66 58.45 7.96 -2.09
C LEU A 66 58.94 7.07 -0.95
N GLN A 67 60.11 7.36 -0.36
CA GLN A 67 60.73 6.48 0.64
C GLN A 67 60.65 7.08 2.05
N PRO A 68 59.67 6.67 2.87
CA PRO A 68 59.63 7.05 4.28
C PRO A 68 60.73 6.28 5.03
N SER A 69 61.55 6.98 5.82
CA SER A 69 62.41 6.34 6.82
C SER A 69 61.68 6.36 8.15
N GLY A 70 61.57 5.21 8.80
CA GLY A 70 60.64 4.92 9.92
C GLY A 70 60.31 6.11 10.84
N GLY A 71 59.00 6.33 11.01
CA GLY A 71 58.39 7.42 11.81
C GLY A 71 57.34 8.20 11.01
N ASN A 72 56.43 8.89 11.71
CA ASN A 72 55.33 9.72 11.20
C ASN A 72 55.80 10.99 10.44
N THR A 73 56.65 10.87 9.42
CA THR A 73 57.12 12.04 8.64
C THR A 73 56.67 11.93 7.18
N ASP A 74 55.91 12.93 6.72
CA ASP A 74 55.32 13.00 5.37
C ASP A 74 56.38 13.15 4.26
N THR A 75 56.18 12.48 3.13
CA THR A 75 56.79 12.89 1.86
C THR A 75 55.86 13.90 1.19
N THR A 76 56.31 15.15 1.05
CA THR A 76 55.49 16.24 0.53
C THR A 76 55.85 16.60 -0.92
N ILE A 77 54.86 16.75 -1.78
CA ILE A 77 54.99 17.45 -3.07
C ILE A 77 54.21 18.77 -2.97
N ASP A 78 54.92 19.88 -3.14
CA ASP A 78 54.38 21.23 -3.11
C ASP A 78 54.43 21.84 -4.52
N VAL A 79 53.28 22.07 -5.13
CA VAL A 79 53.18 22.68 -6.46
C VAL A 79 52.57 24.06 -6.30
N VAL A 80 53.40 25.10 -6.37
CA VAL A 80 53.14 26.36 -5.66
C VAL A 80 52.01 27.19 -6.29
N ASP A 81 52.06 27.44 -7.59
CA ASP A 81 51.13 28.37 -8.27
C ASP A 81 49.97 27.63 -8.95
N ALA A 82 48.78 28.22 -8.96
CA ALA A 82 47.57 27.62 -9.56
C ALA A 82 47.71 27.26 -11.05
N ASN A 83 48.57 27.99 -11.78
CA ASN A 83 48.85 27.74 -13.19
C ASN A 83 49.98 26.72 -13.42
N THR A 84 50.65 26.28 -12.35
CA THR A 84 51.75 25.33 -12.44
C THR A 84 51.24 23.91 -12.57
N VAL A 85 51.79 23.16 -13.53
CA VAL A 85 51.51 21.72 -13.69
C VAL A 85 52.81 20.91 -13.62
N LEU A 86 52.92 20.04 -12.63
CA LEU A 86 53.94 19.00 -12.59
C LEU A 86 53.34 17.68 -13.06
N THR A 87 53.73 17.21 -14.23
CA THR A 87 53.30 15.90 -14.74
C THR A 87 54.32 14.83 -14.39
N VAL A 88 53.88 13.70 -13.86
CA VAL A 88 54.69 12.52 -13.61
C VAL A 88 54.19 11.42 -14.55
N SER A 89 54.98 11.15 -15.59
CA SER A 89 54.68 10.11 -16.58
C SER A 89 55.42 8.79 -16.31
N GLY A 90 56.44 8.80 -15.44
CA GLY A 90 56.93 7.59 -14.80
C GLY A 90 56.03 7.14 -13.64
N ASN A 91 56.30 5.97 -13.05
CA ASN A 91 55.50 5.48 -11.92
C ASN A 91 55.87 6.21 -10.63
N MET A 92 54.86 6.67 -9.87
CA MET A 92 55.05 7.16 -8.51
C MET A 92 54.71 6.03 -7.52
N THR A 93 55.71 5.51 -6.83
CA THR A 93 55.57 4.32 -5.97
C THR A 93 55.97 4.64 -4.54
N GLN A 94 55.14 4.24 -3.58
CA GLN A 94 55.47 4.26 -2.17
C GLN A 94 55.59 2.81 -1.66
N PRO A 95 56.81 2.33 -1.34
CA PRO A 95 57.08 0.90 -1.11
C PRO A 95 56.82 0.41 0.34
N SER A 96 56.61 1.30 1.33
CA SER A 96 56.42 0.95 2.75
C SER A 96 55.61 2.00 3.54
N ASP A 97 55.31 1.72 4.82
CA ASP A 97 54.48 2.53 5.72
C ASP A 97 54.87 4.01 5.79
N GLY A 98 54.15 4.88 5.08
CA GLY A 98 54.37 6.33 5.19
C GLY A 98 53.23 7.17 4.67
N HIS A 99 53.34 8.48 4.91
CA HIS A 99 52.31 9.47 4.60
C HIS A 99 52.70 10.27 3.36
N PHE A 100 51.74 10.47 2.45
CA PHE A 100 51.89 11.33 1.28
C PHE A 100 51.07 12.61 1.45
N LEU A 101 51.71 13.77 1.24
CA LEU A 101 51.08 15.07 1.30
C LEU A 101 51.25 15.83 -0.02
N LYS A 102 50.14 16.26 -0.64
CA LYS A 102 50.14 17.27 -1.71
C LYS A 102 49.67 18.62 -1.18
N LYS A 103 50.48 19.67 -1.39
CA LYS A 103 50.15 21.07 -1.05
C LYS A 103 50.49 22.04 -2.19
N GLY A 104 50.15 23.33 -2.02
CA GLY A 104 50.30 24.37 -3.04
C GLY A 104 49.15 24.35 -4.08
N ALA A 105 48.83 25.51 -4.64
CA ALA A 105 47.64 25.71 -5.47
C ALA A 105 47.68 25.02 -6.85
N GLY A 106 48.86 24.59 -7.31
CA GLY A 106 49.06 24.00 -8.63
C GLY A 106 48.66 22.53 -8.75
N THR A 107 48.78 22.01 -9.97
CA THR A 107 48.35 20.66 -10.35
C THR A 107 49.50 19.66 -10.35
N LEU A 108 49.34 18.55 -9.64
CA LEU A 108 50.13 17.34 -9.80
C LEU A 108 49.38 16.38 -10.74
N ARG A 109 49.87 16.21 -11.96
CA ARG A 109 49.28 15.31 -12.96
C ARG A 109 50.00 13.97 -12.96
N LEU A 110 49.26 12.88 -12.81
CA LEU A 110 49.75 11.52 -12.82
C LEU A 110 49.29 10.83 -14.11
N SER A 111 50.23 10.49 -14.99
CA SER A 111 49.93 9.95 -16.32
C SER A 111 50.73 8.71 -16.70
N GLY A 112 51.31 8.02 -15.72
CA GLY A 112 52.00 6.75 -15.94
C GLY A 112 51.02 5.62 -16.26
N THR A 113 51.29 4.87 -17.31
CA THR A 113 50.40 3.82 -17.84
C THR A 113 50.61 2.43 -17.22
N ASP A 114 51.57 2.28 -16.30
CA ASP A 114 51.77 1.01 -15.60
C ASP A 114 50.96 0.97 -14.30
N SER A 115 50.48 -0.22 -13.92
CA SER A 115 49.76 -0.52 -12.66
C SER A 115 50.58 -0.30 -11.37
N GLY A 116 51.72 0.39 -11.45
CA GLY A 116 52.66 0.57 -10.36
C GLY A 116 52.43 1.83 -9.52
N GLN A 117 51.54 2.75 -9.89
CA GLN A 117 51.36 3.97 -9.10
C GLN A 117 50.67 3.67 -7.77
N ARG A 118 51.37 3.94 -6.66
CA ARG A 118 50.93 3.63 -5.29
C ARG A 118 51.24 4.79 -4.35
N LEU A 119 50.23 5.37 -3.73
CA LEU A 119 50.34 6.50 -2.80
C LEU A 119 49.71 6.16 -1.44
N GLY A 120 50.28 6.67 -0.35
CA GLY A 120 49.70 6.57 0.98
C GLY A 120 49.62 5.15 1.55
N CYS A 121 50.69 4.38 1.42
CA CYS A 121 50.78 2.99 1.85
C CYS A 121 51.12 2.82 3.34
N GLY A 122 50.54 3.62 4.24
CA GLY A 122 50.81 3.57 5.69
C GLY A 122 49.76 2.82 6.51
N SER A 123 50.18 1.99 7.49
CA SER A 123 49.30 1.47 8.55
C SER A 123 49.10 2.51 9.67
N GLY A 124 48.11 3.40 9.52
CA GLY A 124 47.73 4.33 10.59
C GLY A 124 46.55 3.78 11.39
N ASN A 125 46.75 3.35 12.64
CA ASN A 125 45.63 3.11 13.56
C ASN A 125 45.05 4.46 14.00
N ILE A 126 43.97 4.91 13.37
CA ILE A 126 43.03 5.81 14.07
C ILE A 126 42.36 4.92 15.13
N ASN A 127 42.55 5.24 16.41
CA ASN A 127 41.99 4.43 17.50
C ASN A 127 40.46 4.50 17.43
N THR A 128 39.81 3.41 16.99
CA THR A 128 38.38 3.37 16.62
C THR A 128 37.41 3.22 17.78
N ASP A 129 37.88 3.14 19.03
CA ASP A 129 37.05 2.65 20.14
C ASP A 129 36.35 3.73 20.98
N GLY A 130 36.29 4.98 20.50
CA GLY A 130 35.45 6.02 21.12
C GLY A 130 35.72 7.42 20.58
N ASP A 131 34.69 8.06 20.05
CA ASP A 131 34.59 9.50 19.71
C ASP A 131 35.54 10.09 18.65
N GLY A 132 36.22 9.29 17.82
CA GLY A 132 36.72 9.69 16.49
C GLY A 132 37.51 11.01 16.37
N THR A 133 38.07 11.52 17.46
CA THR A 133 38.61 12.88 17.51
C THR A 133 40.05 12.88 17.03
N VAL A 134 40.24 13.24 15.76
CA VAL A 134 41.55 13.64 15.26
C VAL A 134 41.91 14.96 15.94
N ALA A 135 42.87 14.93 16.86
CA ALA A 135 43.34 16.11 17.57
C ALA A 135 44.41 16.82 16.75
N TRP A 136 44.15 18.05 16.32
CA TRP A 136 45.09 18.88 15.58
C TRP A 136 45.82 19.83 16.54
N ASP A 137 47.12 20.02 16.36
CA ASP A 137 47.81 21.13 17.04
C ASP A 137 47.44 22.48 16.41
N GLU A 138 47.88 23.54 17.08
CA GLU A 138 47.73 24.94 16.66
C GLU A 138 48.40 25.28 15.30
N ASN A 139 49.21 24.37 14.75
CA ASN A 139 49.89 24.50 13.46
C ASN A 139 49.28 23.62 12.35
N GLY A 140 48.25 22.84 12.70
CA GLY A 140 47.53 22.00 11.76
C GLY A 140 48.12 20.64 11.47
N TYR A 141 49.01 20.15 12.33
CA TYR A 141 49.44 18.76 12.30
C TYR A 141 48.50 17.92 13.19
N ALA A 142 48.08 16.76 12.70
CA ALA A 142 47.40 15.79 13.53
C ALA A 142 48.38 15.31 14.62
N THR A 143 48.10 15.64 15.88
CA THR A 143 48.88 15.19 17.04
C THR A 143 48.60 13.73 17.40
N VAL A 144 47.47 13.18 16.93
CA VAL A 144 47.07 11.77 17.04
C VAL A 144 46.29 11.37 15.76
N GLY A 145 46.72 10.29 15.08
CA GLY A 145 46.05 9.74 13.88
C GLY A 145 46.31 10.54 12.59
N ILE A 146 47.37 10.22 11.84
CA ILE A 146 47.66 10.87 10.54
C ILE A 146 47.08 10.00 9.42
N PHE A 147 46.35 10.62 8.49
CA PHE A 147 45.89 9.96 7.26
C PHE A 147 47.10 9.57 6.38
N PRO A 148 47.20 8.31 5.93
CA PRO A 148 48.23 7.87 4.98
C PRO A 148 48.31 8.69 3.68
N PHE A 149 47.20 9.26 3.23
CA PHE A 149 47.13 10.12 2.04
C PHE A 149 46.40 11.43 2.34
N VAL A 150 47.02 12.57 2.02
CA VAL A 150 46.41 13.91 2.18
C VAL A 150 46.61 14.76 0.93
N LEU A 151 45.50 15.24 0.36
CA LEU A 151 45.48 16.36 -0.59
C LEU A 151 45.00 17.61 0.14
N ALA A 152 45.93 18.47 0.55
CA ALA A 152 45.62 19.67 1.32
C ALA A 152 45.21 20.85 0.44
N GLU A 153 45.87 21.04 -0.71
CA GLU A 153 45.64 22.19 -1.61
C GLU A 153 45.87 21.85 -3.09
N GLY A 154 45.18 22.58 -3.95
CA GLY A 154 45.35 22.52 -5.39
C GLY A 154 44.74 21.25 -5.98
N ARG A 155 45.36 20.72 -7.04
CA ARG A 155 44.77 19.62 -7.82
C ARG A 155 45.69 18.42 -7.93
N ILE A 156 45.15 17.22 -7.78
CA ILE A 156 45.74 15.98 -8.30
C ILE A 156 44.89 15.56 -9.49
N LEU A 157 45.51 15.33 -10.64
CA LEU A 157 44.85 14.87 -11.86
C LEU A 157 45.42 13.52 -12.27
N VAL A 158 44.63 12.46 -12.17
CA VAL A 158 44.93 11.14 -12.73
C VAL A 158 44.36 11.08 -14.14
N ASP A 159 45.24 10.93 -15.13
CA ASP A 159 44.88 11.15 -16.53
C ASP A 159 45.59 10.15 -17.47
N GLY A 160 44.87 9.72 -18.50
CA GLY A 160 45.37 8.83 -19.55
C GLY A 160 44.72 7.44 -19.50
N ASN A 161 44.35 6.95 -20.67
CA ASN A 161 43.74 5.63 -20.83
C ASN A 161 44.76 4.53 -20.45
N GLY A 162 44.44 3.75 -19.42
CA GLY A 162 45.34 2.75 -18.82
C GLY A 162 46.19 3.24 -17.64
N SER A 163 46.15 4.54 -17.32
CA SER A 163 46.72 5.04 -16.06
C SER A 163 45.93 4.49 -14.88
N GLN A 164 46.62 3.80 -13.96
CA GLN A 164 46.04 3.32 -12.70
C GLN A 164 46.80 3.90 -11.53
N VAL A 165 46.08 4.46 -10.55
CA VAL A 165 46.63 4.82 -9.24
C VAL A 165 45.93 4.04 -8.13
N ASP A 166 46.73 3.41 -7.28
CA ASP A 166 46.29 2.78 -6.04
C ASP A 166 46.62 3.72 -4.87
N ILE A 167 45.64 3.98 -4.00
CA ILE A 167 45.78 4.79 -2.80
C ILE A 167 45.49 3.89 -1.58
N GLY A 168 46.45 3.78 -0.65
CA GLY A 168 46.40 2.82 0.47
C GLY A 168 47.15 1.51 0.20
N ASN A 169 47.35 0.65 1.22
CA ASN A 169 48.05 -0.64 1.05
C ASN A 169 47.50 -1.91 1.73
N SER A 170 46.63 -1.87 2.75
CA SER A 170 45.88 -3.05 3.25
C SER A 170 45.01 -2.76 4.46
N GLU A 171 43.84 -3.43 4.54
CA GLU A 171 42.83 -3.58 5.61
C GLU A 171 42.33 -2.34 6.39
N TRP A 172 43.14 -1.29 6.62
CA TRP A 172 42.81 -0.08 7.38
C TRP A 172 43.64 1.15 6.93
N SER A 173 43.49 1.60 5.68
CA SER A 173 44.20 2.78 5.15
C SER A 173 43.26 3.94 4.85
N ASP A 174 43.41 5.06 5.55
CA ASP A 174 42.53 6.22 5.40
C ASP A 174 43.11 7.27 4.42
N ALA A 175 42.24 7.93 3.65
CA ALA A 175 42.59 8.99 2.70
C ALA A 175 41.79 10.26 3.00
N ASN A 176 42.41 11.42 2.88
CA ASN A 176 41.76 12.70 3.10
C ASN A 176 41.97 13.65 1.92
N ILE A 177 40.88 14.24 1.43
CA ILE A 177 40.86 15.25 0.37
C ILE A 177 40.26 16.52 0.98
N GLY A 178 41.09 17.54 1.17
CA GLY A 178 40.76 18.74 1.95
C GLY A 178 41.10 18.60 3.45
N GLY A 179 41.14 19.73 4.16
CA GLY A 179 41.27 19.77 5.63
C GLY A 179 42.70 19.68 6.22
N MET A 180 43.33 20.85 6.36
CA MET A 180 44.24 21.20 7.47
C MET A 180 43.78 22.56 8.04
N PRO A 181 43.96 22.89 9.33
CA PRO A 181 43.35 24.08 9.93
C PRO A 181 44.00 25.41 9.49
N ARG A 182 43.16 26.45 9.61
CA ARG A 182 43.38 27.92 9.48
C ARG A 182 44.73 28.37 8.91
N GLY A 183 44.71 28.74 7.62
CA GLY A 183 45.75 29.62 7.04
C GLY A 183 45.95 29.49 5.53
N THR A 184 45.44 28.43 4.91
CA THR A 184 45.58 28.16 3.47
C THR A 184 44.37 28.72 2.73
N ALA A 185 44.53 29.30 1.53
CA ALA A 185 43.45 30.01 0.83
C ALA A 185 42.85 29.22 -0.37
N ALA A 186 43.24 27.96 -0.58
CA ALA A 186 42.97 27.23 -1.81
C ALA A 186 42.12 25.97 -1.59
N SER A 187 41.18 25.71 -2.50
CA SER A 187 40.37 24.49 -2.54
C SER A 187 41.20 23.27 -2.99
N ALA A 188 40.76 22.08 -2.60
CA ALA A 188 41.38 20.80 -2.95
C ALA A 188 40.53 20.06 -4.00
N THR A 189 41.15 19.55 -5.06
CA THR A 189 40.46 18.76 -6.10
C THR A 189 41.24 17.51 -6.46
N PHE A 190 40.64 16.35 -6.23
CA PHE A 190 41.13 15.08 -6.75
C PHE A 190 40.34 14.73 -8.01
N GLU A 191 41.02 14.58 -9.13
CA GLU A 191 40.39 14.40 -10.44
C GLU A 191 40.84 13.10 -11.11
N VAL A 192 39.90 12.38 -11.70
CA VAL A 192 40.13 11.16 -12.49
C VAL A 192 39.47 11.34 -13.86
N ALA A 193 40.29 11.37 -14.91
CA ALA A 193 39.85 11.78 -16.25
C ALA A 193 40.29 10.81 -17.36
N ASN A 194 39.70 10.95 -18.54
CA ASN A 194 40.19 10.37 -19.81
C ASN A 194 40.44 8.85 -19.77
N GLY A 195 39.53 8.09 -19.15
CA GLY A 195 39.64 6.62 -19.04
C GLY A 195 40.65 6.12 -17.99
N ALA A 196 41.19 7.00 -17.14
CA ALA A 196 42.05 6.60 -16.03
C ALA A 196 41.26 5.90 -14.90
N PHE A 197 41.97 5.12 -14.08
CA PHE A 197 41.41 4.38 -12.95
C PHE A 197 42.10 4.75 -11.64
N ALA A 198 41.33 5.19 -10.64
CA ALA A 198 41.82 5.40 -9.28
C ALA A 198 41.15 4.41 -8.32
N ARG A 199 41.95 3.70 -7.53
CA ARG A 199 41.47 2.74 -6.53
C ARG A 199 41.93 3.14 -5.14
N PHE A 200 40.98 3.31 -4.24
CA PHE A 200 41.19 3.51 -2.82
C PHE A 200 40.95 2.18 -2.11
N HIS A 201 42.02 1.59 -1.56
CA HIS A 201 41.98 0.30 -0.86
C HIS A 201 41.29 0.41 0.52
N HIS A 202 40.94 -0.73 1.13
CA HIS A 202 40.15 -0.83 2.38
C HIS A 202 40.52 0.23 3.45
N GLY A 203 39.59 1.14 3.72
CA GLY A 203 39.68 2.20 4.74
C GLY A 203 38.64 3.32 4.53
N TRP A 204 38.81 4.46 5.20
CA TRP A 204 37.93 5.63 5.10
C TRP A 204 38.52 6.68 4.17
N ALA A 205 37.76 7.14 3.18
CA ALA A 205 38.07 8.36 2.45
C ALA A 205 37.21 9.51 2.98
N ALA A 206 37.79 10.67 3.25
CA ALA A 206 37.07 11.87 3.67
C ALA A 206 37.21 12.98 2.62
N LEU A 207 36.09 13.60 2.27
CA LEU A 207 36.03 14.89 1.56
C LEU A 207 35.71 15.97 2.58
N TRP A 208 36.63 16.89 2.78
CA TRP A 208 36.57 17.82 3.90
C TRP A 208 36.58 19.29 3.47
N GLY A 209 35.40 19.91 3.49
CA GLY A 209 35.21 21.35 3.24
C GLY A 209 35.43 22.20 4.49
N HIS A 210 36.07 23.36 4.33
CA HIS A 210 36.37 24.30 5.42
C HIS A 210 36.42 25.77 4.93
N GLY A 211 36.72 26.74 5.81
CA GLY A 211 36.91 28.15 5.43
C GLY A 211 35.92 29.12 6.07
N THR A 212 36.06 30.40 5.74
CA THR A 212 35.19 31.49 6.21
C THR A 212 34.27 31.97 5.09
N GLU A 213 33.18 32.70 5.39
CA GLU A 213 32.30 33.28 4.36
C GLU A 213 33.08 34.07 3.27
N GLU A 214 34.19 34.70 3.65
CA GLU A 214 35.05 35.48 2.74
C GLU A 214 36.02 34.61 1.91
N ALA A 215 36.32 33.38 2.34
CA ALA A 215 37.25 32.46 1.70
C ALA A 215 36.82 30.99 1.90
N PRO A 216 35.75 30.54 1.23
CA PRO A 216 35.31 29.16 1.29
C PRO A 216 36.33 28.23 0.62
N GLN A 217 36.56 27.07 1.22
CA GLN A 217 37.47 26.04 0.71
C GLN A 217 36.69 24.77 0.46
N ASP A 218 36.49 24.48 -0.82
CA ASP A 218 35.77 23.29 -1.24
C ASP A 218 36.75 22.10 -1.34
N ALA A 219 36.24 20.92 -1.00
CA ALA A 219 36.90 19.65 -1.28
C ALA A 219 36.11 18.92 -2.35
N THR A 220 36.73 18.70 -3.52
CA THR A 220 36.06 18.12 -4.68
C THR A 220 36.71 16.82 -5.11
N LEU A 221 35.89 15.77 -5.25
CA LEU A 221 36.21 14.60 -6.06
C LEU A 221 35.53 14.78 -7.42
N TYR A 222 36.32 14.81 -8.50
CA TYR A 222 35.80 14.97 -9.86
C TYR A 222 36.17 13.76 -10.73
N VAL A 223 35.18 13.04 -11.24
CA VAL A 223 35.39 11.88 -12.11
C VAL A 223 34.74 12.15 -13.46
N HIS A 224 35.51 12.20 -14.54
CA HIS A 224 34.96 12.56 -15.84
C HIS A 224 35.66 11.94 -17.05
N ASP A 225 35.10 12.17 -18.24
CA ASP A 225 35.65 11.75 -19.54
C ASP A 225 36.04 10.26 -19.59
N GLY A 226 35.17 9.39 -19.07
CA GLY A 226 35.36 7.94 -18.99
C GLY A 226 36.23 7.48 -17.81
N GLY A 227 36.70 8.39 -16.96
CA GLY A 227 37.45 8.07 -15.74
C GLY A 227 36.63 7.22 -14.76
N THR A 228 37.33 6.43 -13.93
CA THR A 228 36.71 5.57 -12.91
C THR A 228 37.42 5.72 -11.58
N ALA A 229 36.68 6.06 -10.53
CA ALA A 229 37.16 6.02 -9.14
C ALA A 229 36.44 4.90 -8.39
N ARG A 230 37.22 4.04 -7.71
CA ARG A 230 36.68 2.94 -6.90
C ARG A 230 37.16 3.03 -5.46
N PHE A 231 36.22 2.97 -4.52
CA PHE A 231 36.47 2.91 -3.09
C PHE A 231 36.11 1.52 -2.59
N GLU A 232 37.08 0.78 -2.05
CA GLU A 232 36.81 -0.53 -1.47
C GLU A 232 36.25 -0.44 -0.04
N GLY A 233 36.41 0.72 0.60
CA GLY A 233 35.86 1.02 1.91
C GLY A 233 34.75 2.07 1.93
N ARG A 234 34.72 2.91 2.97
CA ARG A 234 33.69 3.96 3.16
C ARG A 234 34.19 5.29 2.58
N LEU A 235 33.28 6.07 2.00
CA LEU A 235 33.52 7.47 1.60
C LEU A 235 32.67 8.37 2.50
N ARG A 236 33.29 9.34 3.16
CA ARG A 236 32.64 10.30 4.05
C ARG A 236 32.67 11.68 3.42
N LEU A 237 31.54 12.37 3.45
CA LEU A 237 31.47 13.81 3.21
C LEU A 237 31.32 14.49 4.57
N LEU A 238 32.33 15.25 4.98
CA LEU A 238 32.39 15.89 6.30
C LEU A 238 32.42 17.41 6.14
N ASN A 239 31.53 18.09 6.88
CA ASN A 239 31.56 19.54 7.06
C ASN A 239 31.38 19.86 8.56
N PHE A 240 32.20 20.75 9.12
CA PHE A 240 32.09 21.17 10.53
C PHE A 240 31.28 22.46 10.68
N ALA A 241 30.66 22.59 11.86
CA ALA A 241 29.69 23.64 12.21
C ALA A 241 30.21 25.10 12.16
N GLU A 242 31.52 25.30 12.01
CA GLU A 242 32.14 26.63 12.08
C GLU A 242 32.67 27.14 10.71
N GLY A 243 32.46 26.40 9.61
CA GLY A 243 33.01 26.75 8.29
C GLY A 243 32.01 26.77 7.14
N THR A 244 32.31 27.54 6.09
CA THR A 244 31.46 27.75 4.88
C THR A 244 31.87 26.95 3.65
N GLY A 245 32.88 26.08 3.76
CA GLY A 245 33.34 25.23 2.66
C GLY A 245 32.41 24.05 2.38
N THR A 246 32.43 23.56 1.14
CA THR A 246 31.55 22.50 0.65
C THR A 246 32.35 21.24 0.30
N GLY A 247 31.94 20.07 0.82
CA GLY A 247 32.29 18.78 0.22
C GLY A 247 31.47 18.53 -1.05
N ARG A 248 32.14 18.23 -2.19
CA ARG A 248 31.49 18.00 -3.49
C ARG A 248 31.99 16.73 -4.18
N ILE A 249 31.04 15.98 -4.74
CA ILE A 249 31.31 14.89 -5.69
C ILE A 249 30.71 15.27 -7.03
N LEU A 250 31.56 15.35 -8.05
CA LEU A 250 31.17 15.65 -9.42
C LEU A 250 31.50 14.44 -10.29
N ILE A 251 30.51 13.96 -11.05
CA ILE A 251 30.67 12.84 -11.98
C ILE A 251 30.10 13.27 -13.33
N ASP A 252 30.94 13.33 -14.36
CA ASP A 252 30.57 13.80 -15.69
C ASP A 252 31.07 12.80 -16.75
N ASN A 253 30.18 11.96 -17.29
CA ASN A 253 30.61 10.85 -18.17
C ASN A 253 31.67 9.94 -17.51
N GLY A 254 31.61 9.76 -16.20
CA GLY A 254 32.54 8.94 -15.40
C GLY A 254 31.83 7.90 -14.53
N LEU A 255 32.60 7.06 -13.83
CA LEU A 255 32.10 6.05 -12.90
C LEU A 255 32.69 6.24 -11.50
N LEU A 256 31.84 6.41 -10.49
CA LEU A 256 32.19 6.27 -9.08
C LEU A 256 31.60 4.97 -8.52
N ASP A 257 32.44 4.08 -8.00
CA ASP A 257 32.05 2.78 -7.44
C ASP A 257 32.52 2.67 -5.98
N VAL A 258 31.59 2.59 -5.04
CA VAL A 258 31.86 2.54 -3.59
C VAL A 258 31.34 1.21 -3.05
N ASN A 259 32.23 0.39 -2.46
CA ASN A 259 31.88 -0.94 -2.00
C ASN A 259 31.12 -0.96 -0.67
N MET A 260 31.28 0.05 0.22
CA MET A 260 30.63 0.08 1.54
C MET A 260 29.58 1.19 1.67
N LEU A 261 29.94 2.35 2.21
CA LEU A 261 28.98 3.36 2.65
C LEU A 261 29.40 4.74 2.14
N LEU A 262 28.45 5.50 1.60
CA LEU A 262 28.58 6.95 1.43
C LEU A 262 27.91 7.62 2.64
N TYR A 263 28.74 8.08 3.56
CA TYR A 263 28.32 8.59 4.86
C TYR A 263 28.43 10.11 4.91
N HIS A 264 27.37 10.80 5.32
CA HIS A 264 27.36 12.24 5.52
C HIS A 264 27.16 12.58 6.98
N ASP A 265 28.08 13.36 7.55
CA ASP A 265 28.06 13.79 8.94
C ASP A 265 28.37 15.28 9.01
N ASN A 266 27.40 16.06 9.49
CA ASN A 266 27.54 17.51 9.56
C ASN A 266 26.67 18.11 10.67
N CYS A 267 27.35 18.79 11.60
CA CYS A 267 26.74 19.36 12.80
C CYS A 267 26.49 20.88 12.73
N GLY A 268 26.55 21.55 11.56
CA GLY A 268 26.25 22.99 11.53
C GLY A 268 25.98 23.66 10.18
N GLY A 269 25.11 23.08 9.35
CA GLY A 269 24.37 23.83 8.33
C GLY A 269 25.05 24.07 6.98
N ALA A 270 26.29 23.59 6.78
CA ALA A 270 26.95 23.64 5.47
C ALA A 270 26.26 22.70 4.45
N GLU A 271 26.23 23.09 3.18
CA GLU A 271 25.66 22.27 2.10
C GLU A 271 26.68 21.24 1.58
N THR A 272 26.24 20.08 1.13
CA THR A 272 27.06 19.12 0.36
C THR A 272 26.35 18.77 -0.94
N SER A 273 27.12 18.51 -2.02
CA SER A 273 26.53 18.21 -3.31
C SER A 273 27.16 17.00 -4.01
N ILE A 274 26.27 16.18 -4.58
CA ILE A 274 26.60 15.05 -5.45
C ILE A 274 25.93 15.32 -6.79
N ILE A 275 26.73 15.51 -7.86
CA ILE A 275 26.22 15.87 -9.18
C ILE A 275 26.66 14.83 -10.19
N LEU A 276 25.69 14.20 -10.85
CA LEU A 276 25.89 13.26 -11.95
C LEU A 276 25.34 13.84 -13.25
N THR A 277 26.17 13.92 -14.28
CA THR A 277 25.80 14.43 -15.59
C THR A 277 26.43 13.64 -16.75
N ASN A 278 25.86 13.81 -17.95
CA ASN A 278 26.33 13.27 -19.23
C ASN A 278 26.66 11.76 -19.20
N ASN A 279 25.66 10.92 -18.87
CA ASN A 279 25.81 9.46 -18.75
C ASN A 279 26.76 9.00 -17.62
N ALA A 280 26.94 9.82 -16.58
CA ALA A 280 27.67 9.44 -15.38
C ALA A 280 27.02 8.26 -14.64
N SER A 281 27.83 7.50 -13.91
CA SER A 281 27.38 6.38 -13.07
C SER A 281 27.92 6.49 -11.64
N LEU A 282 27.03 6.35 -10.66
CA LEU A 282 27.37 6.15 -9.25
C LEU A 282 26.83 4.79 -8.80
N ILE A 283 27.69 3.94 -8.25
CA ILE A 283 27.33 2.62 -7.72
C ILE A 283 27.76 2.52 -6.25
N LEU A 284 26.80 2.25 -5.36
CA LEU A 284 27.02 1.91 -3.96
C LEU A 284 26.64 0.43 -3.77
N ARG A 285 27.63 -0.46 -3.60
CA ARG A 285 27.43 -1.92 -3.64
C ARG A 285 26.84 -2.49 -2.35
N LEU A 286 26.32 -3.73 -2.41
CA LEU A 286 25.62 -4.45 -1.33
C LEU A 286 26.56 -5.07 -0.27
N SER A 287 26.38 -4.67 0.99
CA SER A 287 26.62 -5.41 2.25
C SER A 287 25.70 -4.80 3.33
N ASP A 288 25.56 -5.46 4.47
CA ASP A 288 24.48 -5.26 5.47
C ASP A 288 24.30 -3.80 5.97
N ASP A 289 25.31 -2.94 5.81
CA ASP A 289 25.33 -1.51 6.20
C ASP A 289 25.45 -0.52 5.03
N ASN A 290 25.23 -0.92 3.78
CA ASN A 290 25.64 -0.12 2.62
C ASN A 290 24.54 0.75 2.02
N GLY A 291 24.85 2.03 1.81
CA GLY A 291 23.94 3.00 1.20
C GLY A 291 24.46 4.43 1.13
N LEU A 292 23.55 5.36 0.87
CA LEU A 292 23.70 6.77 1.19
C LEU A 292 23.01 7.00 2.53
N GLU A 293 23.74 7.48 3.53
CA GLU A 293 23.22 7.77 4.87
C GLU A 293 23.62 9.18 5.31
N GLU A 294 22.62 9.95 5.76
CA GLU A 294 22.81 11.24 6.39
C GLU A 294 22.58 11.14 7.89
N VAL A 295 23.51 11.72 8.66
CA VAL A 295 23.42 11.85 10.10
C VAL A 295 23.57 13.34 10.45
N CYS A 296 22.59 13.89 11.18
CA CYS A 296 22.49 15.28 11.69
C CYS A 296 21.83 16.34 10.76
N ASN A 297 21.65 17.58 11.26
CA ASN A 297 20.87 18.72 10.69
C ASN A 297 21.48 19.36 9.42
N ALA A 298 21.98 18.57 8.50
CA ALA A 298 22.73 19.04 7.35
C ALA A 298 21.88 19.15 6.07
N ARG A 299 22.37 19.88 5.04
CA ARG A 299 21.67 20.07 3.76
C ARG A 299 22.43 19.37 2.63
N MET A 300 22.07 18.13 2.32
CA MET A 300 22.61 17.43 1.14
C MET A 300 21.75 17.70 -0.10
N THR A 301 22.40 17.93 -1.26
CA THR A 301 21.74 17.88 -2.57
C THR A 301 22.38 16.81 -3.47
N MET A 302 21.56 15.91 -4.00
CA MET A 302 21.96 14.99 -5.05
C MET A 302 21.20 15.31 -6.34
N ASP A 303 21.93 15.64 -7.42
CA ASP A 303 21.37 15.96 -8.73
C ASP A 303 21.83 14.91 -9.76
N VAL A 304 20.90 14.11 -10.29
CA VAL A 304 21.15 13.10 -11.34
C VAL A 304 20.47 13.55 -12.63
N THR A 305 21.26 13.91 -13.64
CA THR A 305 20.75 14.52 -14.89
C THR A 305 21.46 13.99 -16.14
N HIS A 306 20.89 14.29 -17.32
CA HIS A 306 21.44 13.96 -18.64
C HIS A 306 21.75 12.47 -18.81
N SER A 307 20.72 11.62 -18.65
CA SER A 307 20.82 10.16 -18.80
C SER A 307 21.83 9.47 -17.86
N SER A 308 22.13 10.09 -16.72
CA SER A 308 23.02 9.52 -15.71
C SER A 308 22.30 8.51 -14.82
N THR A 309 23.06 7.67 -14.14
CA THR A 309 22.53 6.58 -13.32
C THR A 309 23.15 6.58 -11.92
N ALA A 310 22.32 6.65 -10.89
CA ALA A 310 22.70 6.44 -9.50
C ALA A 310 22.10 5.13 -8.99
N GLN A 311 22.90 4.33 -8.31
CA GLN A 311 22.58 2.95 -7.96
C GLN A 311 23.02 2.65 -6.54
N MET A 312 22.10 2.24 -5.68
CA MET A 312 22.40 1.97 -4.27
C MET A 312 21.39 0.99 -3.65
N SER A 313 21.83 0.17 -2.71
CA SER A 313 20.95 -0.73 -1.95
C SER A 313 20.04 0.03 -0.98
N ARG A 314 20.61 0.98 -0.23
CA ARG A 314 19.92 1.81 0.78
C ARG A 314 20.08 3.29 0.48
N LEU A 315 18.98 4.04 0.53
CA LEU A 315 18.90 5.49 0.39
C LEU A 315 18.22 6.08 1.64
N ALA A 316 18.99 6.54 2.61
CA ALA A 316 18.51 7.21 3.81
C ALA A 316 18.84 8.71 3.71
N ILE A 317 17.82 9.55 3.56
CA ILE A 317 17.96 11.01 3.49
C ILE A 317 17.17 11.67 4.63
N ASP A 318 17.74 12.64 5.33
CA ASP A 318 17.14 13.32 6.48
C ASP A 318 17.05 14.85 6.24
N ASN A 319 16.55 15.63 7.21
CA ASN A 319 16.75 17.07 7.39
C ASN A 319 16.86 17.93 6.11
N ALA A 320 15.77 18.12 5.36
CA ALA A 320 15.74 18.99 4.17
C ALA A 320 16.69 18.60 3.01
N ALA A 321 17.36 17.45 3.07
CA ALA A 321 18.11 16.92 1.94
C ALA A 321 17.21 16.76 0.70
N THR A 322 17.79 16.92 -0.47
CA THR A 322 17.06 16.92 -1.73
C THR A 322 17.71 16.02 -2.76
N VAL A 323 16.98 15.01 -3.24
CA VAL A 323 17.38 14.18 -4.38
C VAL A 323 16.57 14.58 -5.61
N ARG A 324 17.24 14.92 -6.70
CA ARG A 324 16.62 15.35 -7.96
C ARG A 324 17.06 14.45 -9.10
N VAL A 325 16.10 13.92 -9.85
CA VAL A 325 16.35 13.00 -10.97
C VAL A 325 15.64 13.51 -12.22
N ARG A 326 16.40 13.86 -13.26
CA ARG A 326 15.86 14.58 -14.43
C ARG A 326 16.42 14.07 -15.76
N ASN A 327 15.79 14.47 -16.87
CA ASN A 327 16.34 14.34 -18.22
C ASN A 327 16.75 12.91 -18.59
N GLY A 328 15.85 11.93 -18.40
CA GLY A 328 16.07 10.52 -18.74
C GLY A 328 16.97 9.76 -17.77
N SER A 329 17.37 10.38 -16.66
CA SER A 329 18.27 9.77 -15.67
C SER A 329 17.56 8.75 -14.79
N VAL A 330 18.34 7.86 -14.16
CA VAL A 330 17.84 6.74 -13.36
C VAL A 330 18.41 6.77 -11.96
N LEU A 331 17.53 6.70 -10.96
CA LEU A 331 17.87 6.37 -9.58
C LEU A 331 17.40 4.94 -9.31
N LYS A 332 18.30 4.02 -8.97
CA LYS A 332 17.94 2.67 -8.53
C LYS A 332 18.16 2.52 -7.04
N SER A 333 17.10 2.14 -6.32
CA SER A 333 17.20 1.77 -4.90
C SER A 333 16.23 0.68 -4.50
N ASP A 334 16.65 -0.16 -3.56
CA ASP A 334 15.79 -1.20 -2.97
C ASP A 334 15.20 -0.76 -1.63
N TYR A 335 15.92 0.01 -0.82
CA TYR A 335 15.44 0.43 0.48
C TYR A 335 15.60 1.93 0.65
N SER A 336 14.52 2.61 1.06
CA SER A 336 14.61 3.97 1.60
C SER A 336 14.15 3.96 3.05
N ARG A 337 15.07 3.68 3.96
CA ARG A 337 14.83 3.77 5.39
C ARG A 337 15.04 5.23 5.79
N LEU A 338 13.99 5.93 6.21
CA LEU A 338 14.20 7.01 7.18
C LEU A 338 14.67 6.31 8.45
N ALA A 339 15.89 6.63 8.89
CA ALA A 339 16.51 6.01 10.05
C ALA A 339 15.57 6.08 11.28
N GLU A 340 15.75 5.17 12.24
CA GLU A 340 15.03 4.94 13.51
C GLU A 340 14.86 6.16 14.46
N PHE A 341 14.80 7.37 13.93
CA PHE A 341 14.80 8.58 14.72
C PHE A 341 13.38 9.08 14.98
N ASN A 342 13.15 9.38 16.26
CA ASN A 342 11.97 9.96 16.89
C ASN A 342 11.02 10.72 15.93
N ALA A 343 9.72 10.58 16.17
CA ALA A 343 8.60 11.17 15.42
C ALA A 343 8.53 12.73 15.30
N GLY A 344 9.65 13.44 15.46
CA GLY A 344 9.75 14.91 15.42
C GLY A 344 10.79 15.50 14.46
N TRP A 345 11.50 14.70 13.65
CA TRP A 345 12.54 15.21 12.72
C TRP A 345 11.96 15.50 11.31
N PRO A 346 12.37 16.60 10.63
CA PRO A 346 11.85 17.00 9.32
C PRO A 346 12.28 16.07 8.19
N ARG A 347 11.35 15.73 7.30
CA ARG A 347 11.47 14.69 6.26
C ARG A 347 12.23 15.16 5.00
N GLY A 348 13.01 14.27 4.36
CA GLY A 348 13.75 14.56 3.11
C GLY A 348 12.87 14.74 1.85
N ASN A 349 13.43 15.38 0.81
CA ASN A 349 12.74 15.77 -0.43
C ASN A 349 13.19 14.97 -1.67
N TYR A 350 12.23 14.56 -2.49
CA TYR A 350 12.47 13.91 -3.79
C TYR A 350 11.82 14.72 -4.92
N PHE A 351 12.55 14.94 -6.01
CA PHE A 351 12.05 15.63 -7.20
C PHE A 351 12.38 14.83 -8.47
N PHE A 352 11.35 14.53 -9.28
CA PHE A 352 11.50 13.82 -10.55
C PHE A 352 10.95 14.67 -11.70
N ASP A 353 11.72 14.82 -12.79
CA ASP A 353 11.29 15.53 -13.99
C ASP A 353 11.84 14.86 -15.26
N GLY A 354 11.07 13.91 -15.79
CA GLY A 354 11.51 13.00 -16.85
C GLY A 354 12.54 11.97 -16.38
N GLY A 355 12.58 11.68 -15.07
CA GLY A 355 13.49 10.71 -14.46
C GLY A 355 12.83 9.38 -14.12
N THR A 356 13.64 8.34 -13.89
CA THR A 356 13.19 7.00 -13.48
C THR A 356 13.61 6.68 -12.05
N TRP A 357 12.68 6.22 -11.22
CA TRP A 357 12.98 5.49 -9.99
C TRP A 357 12.84 3.99 -10.27
N GLY A 358 13.96 3.27 -10.20
CA GLY A 358 14.06 1.84 -10.48
C GLY A 358 14.37 1.01 -9.24
N SER A 359 14.03 -0.29 -9.29
CA SER A 359 14.58 -1.24 -8.32
C SER A 359 16.03 -1.56 -8.67
N TRP A 360 16.87 -1.73 -7.65
CA TRP A 360 18.25 -2.17 -7.84
C TRP A 360 18.30 -3.68 -8.07
N THR A 361 17.52 -4.43 -7.29
CA THR A 361 17.32 -5.87 -7.45
C THR A 361 15.95 -6.20 -8.07
N THR A 362 15.74 -7.48 -8.37
CA THR A 362 14.49 -8.00 -8.95
C THR A 362 13.48 -8.47 -7.89
N VAL A 363 13.70 -8.13 -6.61
CA VAL A 363 12.94 -8.74 -5.51
C VAL A 363 11.97 -7.75 -4.86
N ILE A 364 12.46 -6.79 -4.05
CA ILE A 364 11.67 -5.72 -3.43
C ILE A 364 12.31 -4.39 -3.65
N SER A 365 11.48 -3.36 -3.79
CA SER A 365 11.90 -2.04 -3.38
C SER A 365 10.89 -1.29 -2.51
N GLU A 366 11.36 -0.46 -1.58
CA GLU A 366 10.56 0.55 -0.89
C GLU A 366 11.11 1.94 -1.19
N TRP A 367 10.25 2.81 -1.68
CA TRP A 367 10.59 4.14 -2.16
C TRP A 367 9.84 5.22 -1.37
N GLY A 368 10.60 6.17 -0.84
CA GLY A 368 10.08 7.31 -0.09
C GLY A 368 9.49 6.94 1.27
N GLY A 369 9.98 5.90 1.93
CA GLY A 369 9.53 5.49 3.28
C GLY A 369 9.49 6.70 4.22
N LEU A 370 8.32 6.97 4.82
CA LEU A 370 8.01 8.11 5.72
C LEU A 370 8.19 9.54 5.14
N SER A 371 8.63 9.74 3.89
CA SER A 371 8.75 11.07 3.27
C SER A 371 7.40 11.61 2.79
N GLU A 372 7.12 12.89 3.06
CA GLU A 372 5.92 13.60 2.59
C GLU A 372 6.14 14.42 1.31
N ASN A 373 7.40 14.56 0.87
CA ASN A 373 7.81 15.54 -0.13
C ASN A 373 8.34 14.87 -1.41
N LEU A 374 7.50 14.10 -2.10
CA LEU A 374 7.77 13.61 -3.45
C LEU A 374 7.07 14.51 -4.48
N THR A 375 7.85 15.21 -5.28
CA THR A 375 7.37 16.15 -6.30
C THR A 375 7.72 15.70 -7.71
N VAL A 376 6.80 15.92 -8.65
CA VAL A 376 6.89 15.48 -10.05
C VAL A 376 6.71 16.68 -10.97
N GLY A 377 7.72 16.96 -11.78
CA GLY A 377 7.75 18.02 -12.79
C GLY A 377 6.95 17.68 -14.05
N ALA A 378 7.00 18.59 -15.03
CA ALA A 378 6.23 18.50 -16.28
C ALA A 378 6.65 17.32 -17.17
N GLY A 379 7.90 16.84 -17.05
CA GLY A 379 8.41 15.65 -17.73
C GLY A 379 7.93 14.33 -17.11
N GLY A 380 7.25 14.38 -15.97
CA GLY A 380 6.72 13.19 -15.29
C GLY A 380 7.77 12.35 -14.57
N MET A 381 7.34 11.19 -14.08
CA MET A 381 8.18 10.23 -13.34
C MET A 381 7.91 8.81 -13.83
N VAL A 382 8.97 8.04 -14.07
CA VAL A 382 8.88 6.61 -14.39
C VAL A 382 9.19 5.78 -13.15
N LEU A 383 8.33 4.83 -12.84
CA LEU A 383 8.48 3.82 -11.79
C LEU A 383 8.81 2.49 -12.48
N HIS A 384 10.01 1.96 -12.27
CA HIS A 384 10.49 0.76 -12.96
C HIS A 384 10.84 -0.35 -11.98
N THR A 385 10.17 -1.50 -12.08
CA THR A 385 10.56 -2.69 -11.30
C THR A 385 10.14 -3.96 -12.02
N ASP A 386 11.00 -4.98 -11.94
CA ASP A 386 10.70 -6.36 -12.31
C ASP A 386 10.27 -7.22 -11.12
N GLY A 387 10.38 -6.68 -9.89
CA GLY A 387 9.97 -7.32 -8.65
C GLY A 387 8.70 -6.70 -8.07
N ILE A 388 8.68 -6.44 -6.77
CA ILE A 388 7.57 -5.73 -6.12
C ILE A 388 8.11 -4.46 -5.48
N ALA A 389 7.59 -3.30 -5.85
CA ALA A 389 7.98 -2.03 -5.25
C ALA A 389 6.81 -1.36 -4.54
N TYR A 390 7.11 -0.64 -3.46
CA TYR A 390 6.16 0.13 -2.68
C TYR A 390 6.53 1.60 -2.77
N LEU A 391 5.59 2.42 -3.24
CA LEU A 391 5.73 3.87 -3.23
C LEU A 391 5.01 4.41 -1.99
N SER A 392 5.77 4.60 -0.91
CA SER A 392 5.26 5.01 0.40
C SER A 392 4.97 6.52 0.46
N ALA A 393 5.68 7.32 -0.34
CA ALA A 393 5.42 8.76 -0.48
C ALA A 393 4.24 9.04 -1.43
N VAL A 394 3.46 10.09 -1.15
CA VAL A 394 2.37 10.52 -2.05
C VAL A 394 2.93 11.50 -3.09
N PRO A 395 2.98 11.14 -4.38
CA PRO A 395 3.49 12.04 -5.42
C PRO A 395 2.60 13.26 -5.62
N ARG A 396 3.20 14.45 -5.71
CA ARG A 396 2.51 15.72 -5.98
C ARG A 396 3.10 16.38 -7.22
N ALA A 397 2.27 17.11 -7.96
CA ALA A 397 2.80 17.95 -9.03
C ALA A 397 3.70 19.04 -8.43
N ALA A 398 4.82 19.32 -9.09
CA ALA A 398 5.60 20.52 -8.81
C ALA A 398 4.79 21.76 -9.19
N SER A 399 5.05 22.88 -8.51
CA SER A 399 4.42 24.17 -8.81
C SER A 399 4.59 24.53 -10.30
N GLY A 400 3.48 24.77 -10.99
CA GLY A 400 3.45 25.09 -12.43
C GLY A 400 3.44 23.87 -13.37
N ALA A 401 3.44 22.64 -12.84
CA ALA A 401 3.37 21.39 -13.60
C ALA A 401 2.05 20.62 -13.38
N GLU A 402 1.04 21.23 -12.76
CA GLU A 402 -0.19 20.55 -12.31
C GLU A 402 -0.97 19.89 -13.45
N ALA A 403 -0.88 20.45 -14.68
CA ALA A 403 -1.57 19.92 -15.85
C ALA A 403 -0.77 18.85 -16.62
N SER A 404 0.54 18.71 -16.40
CA SER A 404 1.43 17.86 -17.20
C SER A 404 2.16 16.79 -16.39
N ALA A 405 2.30 16.96 -15.08
CA ALA A 405 2.90 15.97 -14.19
C ALA A 405 2.13 14.64 -14.27
N SER A 406 2.87 13.55 -14.45
CA SER A 406 2.32 12.20 -14.63
C SER A 406 3.26 11.12 -14.13
N LEU A 407 2.70 9.94 -13.88
CA LEU A 407 3.41 8.74 -13.46
C LEU A 407 3.33 7.67 -14.55
N SER A 408 4.42 6.95 -14.79
CA SER A 408 4.47 5.82 -15.71
C SER A 408 5.04 4.59 -15.02
N LYS A 409 4.28 3.50 -14.93
CA LYS A 409 4.74 2.21 -14.39
C LYS A 409 5.24 1.31 -15.53
N THR A 410 6.49 0.87 -15.42
CA THR A 410 7.17 -0.03 -16.38
C THR A 410 7.87 -1.21 -15.66
N GLY A 411 8.32 -2.20 -16.42
CA GLY A 411 8.90 -3.43 -15.89
C GLY A 411 7.82 -4.45 -15.50
N SER A 412 8.19 -5.73 -15.52
CA SER A 412 7.26 -6.86 -15.38
C SER A 412 6.66 -7.00 -13.97
N GLY A 413 7.24 -6.30 -13.00
CA GLY A 413 6.90 -6.33 -11.59
C GLY A 413 5.67 -5.50 -11.21
N SER A 414 5.39 -5.44 -9.91
CA SER A 414 4.26 -4.69 -9.34
C SER A 414 4.71 -3.44 -8.60
N VAL A 415 4.02 -2.31 -8.72
CA VAL A 415 4.17 -1.16 -7.82
C VAL A 415 2.89 -0.95 -7.02
N ALA A 416 2.98 -0.96 -5.70
CA ALA A 416 1.89 -0.61 -4.81
C ALA A 416 1.93 0.88 -4.47
N PHE A 417 0.78 1.53 -4.54
CA PHE A 417 0.61 2.97 -4.27
C PHE A 417 -0.13 3.19 -2.96
N ARG A 418 0.35 4.19 -2.22
CA ARG A 418 -0.37 4.78 -1.08
C ARG A 418 -1.62 5.53 -1.56
N ALA A 419 -2.66 5.55 -0.72
CA ALA A 419 -3.87 6.35 -0.94
C ALA A 419 -3.55 7.85 -1.12
N GLY A 420 -4.31 8.54 -1.98
CA GLY A 420 -4.19 9.99 -2.18
C GLY A 420 -3.31 10.45 -3.37
N THR A 421 -2.73 9.53 -4.14
CA THR A 421 -2.03 9.89 -5.38
C THR A 421 -2.99 10.50 -6.40
N ALA A 422 -2.78 11.77 -6.77
CA ALA A 422 -3.64 12.54 -7.68
C ALA A 422 -3.13 12.58 -9.13
N LEU A 423 -1.85 12.26 -9.36
CA LEU A 423 -1.24 12.37 -10.68
C LEU A 423 -1.75 11.29 -11.64
N PRO A 424 -2.03 11.60 -12.92
CA PRO A 424 -2.33 10.60 -13.93
C PRO A 424 -1.30 9.47 -13.95
N LEU A 425 -1.77 8.22 -14.00
CA LEU A 425 -0.92 7.02 -13.97
C LEU A 425 -1.10 6.23 -15.27
N ASN A 426 -0.01 5.99 -16.00
CA ASN A 426 0.03 5.07 -17.13
C ASN A 426 0.73 3.77 -16.72
N VAL A 427 0.02 2.64 -16.73
CA VAL A 427 0.58 1.31 -16.45
C VAL A 427 0.94 0.66 -17.77
N ALA A 428 2.20 0.79 -18.16
CA ALA A 428 2.71 0.29 -19.44
C ALA A 428 3.09 -1.19 -19.39
N ASP A 429 3.57 -1.67 -18.24
CA ASP A 429 3.96 -3.08 -18.03
C ASP A 429 3.85 -3.47 -16.54
N GLY A 430 3.72 -4.77 -16.30
CA GLY A 430 3.56 -5.34 -14.97
C GLY A 430 2.23 -4.93 -14.32
N PHE A 431 2.24 -4.71 -12.99
CA PHE A 431 1.03 -4.35 -12.25
C PHE A 431 1.18 -3.03 -11.47
N ALA A 432 0.10 -2.25 -11.43
CA ALA A 432 -0.09 -1.21 -10.42
C ALA A 432 -1.08 -1.73 -9.37
N SER A 433 -0.79 -1.56 -8.09
CA SER A 433 -1.61 -2.07 -6.99
C SER A 433 -2.11 -0.92 -6.11
N PHE A 434 -3.43 -0.79 -5.97
CA PHE A 434 -4.07 0.11 -5.02
C PHE A 434 -4.61 -0.72 -3.86
N THR A 435 -4.07 -0.46 -2.68
CA THR A 435 -4.15 -1.42 -1.56
C THR A 435 -4.70 -0.83 -0.25
N GLU A 436 -4.70 0.50 -0.12
CA GLU A 436 -5.15 1.14 1.11
C GLU A 436 -6.62 1.55 1.05
N CYS A 437 -7.37 1.23 2.12
CA CYS A 437 -8.67 1.83 2.38
C CYS A 437 -8.44 3.32 2.65
N ALA A 438 -8.63 4.14 1.62
CA ALA A 438 -8.50 5.57 1.78
C ALA A 438 -9.75 6.09 2.51
N MET A 439 -9.60 6.27 3.82
CA MET A 439 -10.40 7.26 4.54
C MET A 439 -10.01 8.70 4.15
N LEU A 440 -8.98 8.85 3.30
CA LEU A 440 -8.55 10.12 2.74
C LEU A 440 -9.43 10.54 1.54
N PRO A 441 -9.61 11.84 1.30
CA PRO A 441 -10.44 12.35 0.22
C PRO A 441 -9.77 12.01 -1.12
N TYR A 442 -10.53 11.39 -2.01
CA TYR A 442 -10.04 10.99 -3.32
C TYR A 442 -9.80 12.22 -4.20
N ALA A 443 -8.54 12.49 -4.53
CA ALA A 443 -8.24 13.36 -5.66
C ALA A 443 -8.57 12.60 -6.96
N PRO A 444 -9.33 13.20 -7.89
CA PRO A 444 -9.59 12.59 -9.18
C PRO A 444 -8.30 12.14 -9.85
N GLN A 445 -8.22 10.86 -10.21
CA GLN A 445 -7.04 10.30 -10.86
C GLN A 445 -7.44 9.52 -12.11
N ASN A 446 -6.77 9.81 -13.23
CA ASN A 446 -6.89 9.00 -14.43
C ASN A 446 -5.83 7.90 -14.42
N VAL A 447 -6.24 6.65 -14.58
CA VAL A 447 -5.36 5.49 -14.67
C VAL A 447 -5.56 4.85 -16.04
N THR A 448 -4.50 4.68 -16.81
CA THR A 448 -4.53 3.97 -18.09
C THR A 448 -3.78 2.67 -17.96
N VAL A 449 -4.41 1.53 -18.28
CA VAL A 449 -3.79 0.21 -18.26
C VAL A 449 -3.57 -0.27 -19.69
N GLN A 450 -2.31 -0.39 -20.09
CA GLN A 450 -1.90 -0.84 -21.42
C GLN A 450 -2.07 -2.36 -21.60
N SER A 451 -1.98 -2.80 -22.85
CA SER A 451 -2.14 -4.21 -23.21
C SER A 451 -1.11 -5.08 -22.49
N GLY A 452 -1.54 -6.18 -21.88
CA GLY A 452 -0.68 -7.09 -21.12
C GLY A 452 -0.33 -6.65 -19.70
N ALA A 453 -0.44 -5.35 -19.40
CA ALA A 453 -0.28 -4.78 -18.06
C ALA A 453 -1.53 -4.99 -17.20
N GLY A 454 -1.41 -4.72 -15.89
CA GLY A 454 -2.49 -4.99 -14.96
C GLY A 454 -2.67 -3.98 -13.82
N LEU A 455 -3.87 -4.03 -13.27
CA LEU A 455 -4.29 -3.29 -12.10
C LEU A 455 -4.70 -4.27 -11.00
N VAL A 456 -4.28 -4.03 -9.76
CA VAL A 456 -4.75 -4.75 -8.58
C VAL A 456 -5.54 -3.79 -7.72
N ALA A 457 -6.81 -4.09 -7.48
CA ALA A 457 -7.70 -3.37 -6.58
C ALA A 457 -7.93 -4.26 -5.35
N ALA A 458 -7.24 -3.95 -4.26
CA ALA A 458 -7.22 -4.78 -3.07
C ALA A 458 -7.79 -4.04 -1.85
N GLY A 459 -9.04 -4.31 -1.51
CA GLY A 459 -9.73 -3.68 -0.38
C GLY A 459 -10.79 -2.66 -0.78
N GLU A 460 -11.41 -2.06 0.22
CA GLU A 460 -12.59 -1.21 0.03
C GLU A 460 -12.22 0.23 -0.34
N GLY A 461 -12.91 0.82 -1.31
CA GLY A 461 -12.73 2.21 -1.76
C GLY A 461 -11.44 2.49 -2.54
N VAL A 462 -10.59 1.50 -2.77
CA VAL A 462 -9.26 1.67 -3.38
C VAL A 462 -9.26 2.32 -4.77
N LEU A 463 -10.36 2.22 -5.52
CA LEU A 463 -10.55 2.83 -6.84
C LEU A 463 -11.48 4.05 -6.82
N SER A 464 -12.04 4.44 -5.67
CA SER A 464 -12.90 5.63 -5.59
C SER A 464 -12.15 6.89 -6.06
N GLY A 465 -12.86 7.78 -6.75
CA GLY A 465 -12.31 8.94 -7.46
C GLY A 465 -11.40 8.62 -8.64
N LYS A 466 -11.20 7.34 -9.00
CA LYS A 466 -10.36 6.95 -10.14
C LYS A 466 -11.20 6.63 -11.37
N THR A 467 -10.74 7.10 -12.52
CA THR A 467 -11.22 6.67 -13.83
C THR A 467 -10.16 5.79 -14.47
N VAL A 468 -10.45 4.50 -14.61
CA VAL A 468 -9.54 3.48 -15.14
C VAL A 468 -9.89 3.19 -16.60
N SER A 469 -9.02 3.61 -17.52
CA SER A 469 -9.11 3.27 -18.95
C SER A 469 -8.34 1.99 -19.24
N LEU A 470 -9.05 0.95 -19.66
CA LEU A 470 -8.50 -0.36 -20.00
C LEU A 470 -8.31 -0.47 -21.51
N THR A 471 -7.18 -0.99 -21.96
CA THR A 471 -6.95 -1.32 -23.38
C THR A 471 -7.21 -2.81 -23.64
N ASP A 472 -7.20 -3.22 -24.92
CA ASP A 472 -7.31 -4.63 -25.29
C ASP A 472 -6.16 -5.47 -24.69
N GLY A 473 -6.49 -6.56 -24.00
CA GLY A 473 -5.54 -7.39 -23.27
C GLY A 473 -5.13 -6.87 -21.89
N ALA A 474 -5.77 -5.81 -21.38
CA ALA A 474 -5.54 -5.32 -20.01
C ALA A 474 -6.03 -6.32 -18.94
N LYS A 475 -5.40 -6.29 -17.77
CA LYS A 475 -5.69 -7.19 -16.65
C LYS A 475 -6.19 -6.41 -15.43
N VAL A 476 -7.20 -6.91 -14.73
CA VAL A 476 -7.68 -6.35 -13.46
C VAL A 476 -7.81 -7.48 -12.43
N ALA A 477 -7.23 -7.31 -11.25
CA ALA A 477 -7.34 -8.25 -10.16
C ALA A 477 -8.09 -7.62 -8.98
N PHE A 478 -9.16 -8.26 -8.53
CA PHE A 478 -9.88 -7.87 -7.32
C PHE A 478 -9.51 -8.83 -6.20
N SER A 479 -9.11 -8.26 -5.07
CA SER A 479 -8.75 -9.02 -3.87
C SER A 479 -9.36 -8.36 -2.66
N ALA A 480 -9.73 -9.18 -1.68
CA ALA A 480 -10.10 -8.65 -0.38
C ALA A 480 -8.84 -8.13 0.36
N LYS A 481 -9.02 -7.16 1.27
CA LYS A 481 -7.91 -6.48 1.99
C LYS A 481 -7.06 -7.51 2.75
N GLY A 482 -5.73 -7.39 2.75
CA GLY A 482 -4.86 -8.29 3.53
C GLY A 482 -3.49 -7.65 3.73
N ALA A 483 -2.69 -8.13 4.68
CA ALA A 483 -1.35 -7.57 4.98
C ALA A 483 -0.48 -7.39 3.72
N ARG A 484 -0.63 -8.32 2.78
CA ARG A 484 -0.04 -8.32 1.43
C ARG A 484 -0.27 -7.03 0.63
N ASN A 485 -1.41 -6.42 0.86
CA ASN A 485 -1.97 -5.24 0.22
C ASN A 485 -2.40 -4.22 1.30
N ASP A 486 -1.60 -3.98 2.34
CA ASP A 486 -1.90 -2.93 3.32
C ASP A 486 -0.64 -2.11 3.60
N SER A 487 -0.26 -1.23 2.67
CA SER A 487 1.01 -0.48 2.73
C SER A 487 1.06 0.62 3.79
N GLY A 488 -0.08 1.09 4.28
CA GLY A 488 -0.16 2.34 5.06
C GLY A 488 -0.30 2.16 6.56
N HIS A 489 -0.42 0.92 7.05
CA HIS A 489 -0.91 0.65 8.40
C HIS A 489 -0.01 -0.27 9.23
N TRP A 490 1.16 -0.67 8.74
CA TRP A 490 2.07 -1.52 9.49
C TRP A 490 3.29 -0.73 9.96
N ALA A 491 3.49 -0.69 11.27
CA ALA A 491 4.73 -0.21 11.87
C ALA A 491 5.62 -1.42 12.17
N PHE A 492 6.82 -1.43 11.58
CA PHE A 492 7.80 -2.49 11.76
C PHE A 492 8.93 -1.98 12.66
N ASN A 493 9.28 -2.74 13.69
CA ASN A 493 10.38 -2.40 14.60
C ASN A 493 11.45 -3.48 14.65
N ASN A 494 12.68 -3.06 14.97
CA ASN A 494 13.87 -3.90 15.10
C ASN A 494 14.10 -4.74 13.83
N GLY A 495 14.20 -6.05 13.96
CA GLY A 495 14.36 -6.96 12.83
C GLY A 495 13.08 -7.17 12.01
N ALA A 496 11.94 -6.59 12.36
CA ALA A 496 10.74 -6.77 11.56
C ALA A 496 10.82 -6.00 10.25
N ARG A 497 10.31 -6.61 9.18
CA ARG A 497 10.25 -6.02 7.85
C ARG A 497 9.03 -6.51 7.10
N ARG A 498 8.72 -5.85 6.00
CA ARG A 498 7.78 -6.38 5.02
C ARG A 498 8.53 -7.15 3.94
N LEU A 499 8.03 -8.33 3.59
CA LEU A 499 8.59 -9.18 2.55
C LEU A 499 8.06 -8.85 1.16
N THR A 500 8.67 -9.55 0.21
CA THR A 500 8.61 -9.27 -1.22
C THR A 500 7.25 -9.42 -1.78
N ASP A 501 6.54 -10.37 -1.21
CA ASP A 501 5.22 -10.69 -1.59
C ASP A 501 4.19 -9.87 -0.84
N GLY A 502 4.58 -8.94 0.06
CA GLY A 502 3.73 -8.07 0.87
C GLY A 502 3.46 -8.59 2.29
N THR A 503 3.95 -9.78 2.61
CA THR A 503 3.77 -10.42 3.91
C THR A 503 4.57 -9.72 5.01
N ALA A 504 4.01 -9.61 6.23
CA ALA A 504 4.77 -9.10 7.37
C ALA A 504 5.75 -10.18 7.84
N ASP A 505 7.04 -9.85 7.92
CA ASP A 505 8.08 -10.65 8.55
C ASP A 505 8.45 -10.00 9.88
N PRO A 506 7.80 -10.36 10.99
CA PRO A 506 8.04 -9.78 12.31
C PRO A 506 9.42 -10.12 12.85
N CYS A 507 10.26 -10.91 12.16
CA CYS A 507 11.63 -11.22 12.59
C CYS A 507 12.51 -11.53 11.38
N CYS A 508 13.47 -10.66 11.03
CA CYS A 508 14.22 -10.73 9.78
C CYS A 508 14.80 -12.13 9.50
N MET A 509 14.79 -12.52 8.23
CA MET A 509 15.36 -13.80 7.79
C MET A 509 16.90 -13.85 7.91
N GLU A 510 17.58 -12.69 7.88
CA GLU A 510 19.05 -12.58 7.89
C GLU A 510 19.64 -12.47 9.32
N GLY A 511 20.89 -12.89 9.51
CA GLY A 511 21.62 -12.77 10.79
C GLY A 511 21.30 -13.82 11.87
N ASN A 512 22.24 -13.99 12.82
CA ASN A 512 22.06 -14.77 14.04
C ASN A 512 21.42 -13.87 15.09
N TRP A 513 20.39 -14.36 15.78
CA TRP A 513 19.66 -13.62 16.83
C TRP A 513 18.91 -12.41 16.28
N SER A 514 17.67 -12.64 15.84
CA SER A 514 16.77 -11.56 15.40
C SER A 514 15.49 -11.60 16.21
N HIS A 515 14.93 -10.42 16.45
CA HIS A 515 13.60 -10.22 16.98
C HIS A 515 13.00 -8.98 16.34
N GLY A 516 11.67 -8.91 16.32
CA GLY A 516 10.99 -7.72 15.86
C GLY A 516 9.50 -7.79 16.09
N SER A 517 8.84 -6.71 15.70
CA SER A 517 7.39 -6.62 15.73
C SER A 517 6.81 -5.91 14.53
N ALA A 518 5.65 -6.35 14.12
CA ALA A 518 4.82 -5.69 13.12
C ALA A 518 3.49 -5.31 13.78
N TRP A 519 3.23 -4.01 13.92
CA TRP A 519 2.02 -3.47 14.55
C TRP A 519 1.08 -2.89 13.52
N VAL A 520 -0.21 -3.14 13.68
CA VAL A 520 -1.23 -2.36 13.00
C VAL A 520 -1.33 -1.00 13.67
N ALA A 521 -1.16 0.08 12.91
CA ALA A 521 -1.20 1.45 13.38
C ALA A 521 -2.59 1.85 13.92
N GLN A 522 -3.64 1.16 13.47
CA GLN A 522 -5.00 1.30 13.98
C GLN A 522 -5.21 0.43 15.22
N ARG A 523 -5.83 1.00 16.24
CA ARG A 523 -6.20 0.30 17.48
C ARG A 523 -7.49 -0.48 17.28
N LEU A 524 -7.55 -1.67 17.88
CA LEU A 524 -8.71 -2.55 17.92
C LEU A 524 -9.50 -2.31 19.20
N ARG A 525 -10.84 -2.29 19.12
CA ARG A 525 -11.66 -2.32 20.33
C ARG A 525 -11.63 -3.69 20.99
N VAL A 526 -11.26 -3.71 22.26
CA VAL A 526 -11.11 -4.91 23.08
C VAL A 526 -12.16 -5.01 24.21
N ASP A 527 -13.14 -4.12 24.21
CA ASP A 527 -14.33 -4.15 25.06
C ASP A 527 -15.53 -4.91 24.42
N ARG A 528 -15.37 -5.34 23.17
CA ARG A 528 -16.36 -6.10 22.39
C ARG A 528 -15.79 -7.42 21.89
N SER A 529 -16.67 -8.35 21.56
CA SER A 529 -16.28 -9.58 20.89
C SER A 529 -15.76 -9.30 19.48
N PHE A 530 -14.70 -9.99 19.07
CA PHE A 530 -14.10 -9.90 17.74
C PHE A 530 -13.49 -11.24 17.34
N THR A 531 -13.23 -11.42 16.05
CA THR A 531 -12.35 -12.49 15.57
C THR A 531 -11.33 -11.94 14.60
N LEU A 532 -10.06 -12.29 14.80
CA LEU A 532 -8.94 -12.00 13.93
C LEU A 532 -8.51 -13.28 13.23
N ALA A 533 -8.35 -13.23 11.90
CA ALA A 533 -7.81 -14.35 11.13
C ALA A 533 -6.53 -13.92 10.39
N PHE A 534 -5.53 -14.79 10.35
CA PHE A 534 -4.28 -14.57 9.63
C PHE A 534 -3.63 -15.90 9.22
N GLU A 535 -2.72 -15.85 8.25
CA GLU A 535 -1.98 -17.02 7.77
C GLU A 535 -0.49 -16.86 8.09
N THR A 536 0.18 -17.96 8.42
CA THR A 536 1.62 -18.00 8.72
C THR A 536 2.33 -19.02 7.86
N ALA A 537 3.52 -18.68 7.39
CA ALA A 537 4.46 -19.62 6.77
C ALA A 537 5.88 -19.43 7.34
N GLY A 538 6.74 -20.44 7.19
CA GLY A 538 8.15 -20.39 7.57
C GLY A 538 8.93 -21.59 7.02
N THR A 539 10.24 -21.63 7.16
CA THR A 539 11.09 -22.78 6.80
C THR A 539 12.07 -23.14 7.93
N CYS A 540 12.50 -24.40 8.08
CA CYS A 540 13.53 -24.73 9.07
C CYS A 540 14.40 -25.91 8.62
N GLY A 541 15.69 -25.85 8.93
CA GLY A 541 16.59 -27.00 8.94
C GLY A 541 16.39 -27.78 10.24
N GLN A 542 15.63 -28.88 10.18
CA GLN A 542 15.44 -29.97 11.16
C GLN A 542 15.13 -29.68 12.66
N THR A 543 15.47 -28.55 13.28
CA THR A 543 15.16 -28.23 14.69
C THR A 543 14.72 -26.79 14.92
N ALA A 544 13.46 -26.44 14.63
CA ALA A 544 12.93 -25.07 14.75
C ALA A 544 13.05 -24.47 16.18
N ARG A 545 13.79 -23.37 16.34
CA ARG A 545 13.92 -22.58 17.58
C ARG A 545 13.46 -21.13 17.36
N GLY A 546 12.17 -20.88 17.53
CA GLY A 546 11.58 -19.54 17.42
C GLY A 546 10.24 -19.41 18.13
N SER A 547 9.67 -18.21 18.13
CA SER A 547 8.37 -17.89 18.73
C SER A 547 7.58 -16.90 17.88
N LEU A 548 6.25 -17.02 17.85
CA LEU A 548 5.33 -16.06 17.23
C LEU A 548 4.16 -15.79 18.16
N PHE A 549 3.92 -14.51 18.43
CA PHE A 549 2.85 -14.05 19.30
C PHE A 549 1.97 -13.03 18.61
N ALA A 550 0.65 -13.19 18.77
CA ALA A 550 -0.32 -12.13 18.57
C ALA A 550 -0.39 -11.30 19.86
N VAL A 551 -0.26 -9.98 19.74
CA VAL A 551 -0.09 -9.09 20.89
C VAL A 551 -1.11 -7.95 20.83
N PHE A 552 -1.71 -7.67 21.99
CA PHE A 552 -2.60 -6.55 22.24
C PHE A 552 -1.95 -5.65 23.29
N HIS A 553 -1.84 -4.34 23.05
CA HIS A 553 -1.33 -3.44 24.09
C HIS A 553 -1.79 -2.00 23.93
N ASN A 554 -1.65 -1.22 25.00
CA ASN A 554 -1.97 0.21 25.02
C ASN A 554 -0.85 0.97 25.72
N SER A 555 0.37 0.78 25.23
CA SER A 555 1.52 1.47 25.79
C SER A 555 1.56 2.92 25.30
N PRO A 556 1.97 3.90 26.14
CA PRO A 556 2.18 5.28 25.72
C PRO A 556 3.15 5.44 24.54
N ASP A 557 4.09 4.50 24.38
CA ASP A 557 5.08 4.51 23.29
C ASP A 557 4.48 4.08 21.93
N GLY A 558 3.18 3.76 21.91
CA GLY A 558 2.44 3.40 20.71
C GLY A 558 3.05 2.23 19.97
N THR A 559 3.11 2.30 18.65
CA THR A 559 3.74 1.25 17.82
C THR A 559 5.23 1.10 18.04
N SER A 560 5.89 1.93 18.86
CA SER A 560 7.32 1.84 19.18
C SER A 560 7.61 1.05 20.48
N ALA A 561 6.58 0.48 21.11
CA ALA A 561 6.62 -0.06 22.48
C ALA A 561 7.41 -1.37 22.69
N ILE A 562 8.36 -1.74 21.83
CA ILE A 562 9.12 -3.00 21.91
C ILE A 562 10.53 -2.79 22.48
N GLY A 563 11.02 -3.79 23.23
CA GLY A 563 12.37 -3.85 23.78
C GLY A 563 13.39 -4.57 22.89
N GLU A 564 14.68 -4.39 23.20
CA GLU A 564 15.82 -4.99 22.47
C GLU A 564 16.14 -6.45 22.83
N ASN A 565 15.39 -7.10 23.73
CA ASN A 565 15.84 -8.36 24.32
C ASN A 565 15.22 -9.62 23.66
N PHE A 566 16.11 -10.53 23.25
CA PHE A 566 15.82 -11.74 22.50
C PHE A 566 15.09 -12.83 23.31
N SER A 567 15.26 -12.89 24.63
CA SER A 567 14.70 -13.98 25.45
C SER A 567 13.18 -13.90 25.64
N ALA A 568 12.58 -12.74 25.38
CA ALA A 568 11.14 -12.51 25.54
C ALA A 568 10.46 -12.02 24.25
N VAL A 569 11.09 -12.28 23.10
CA VAL A 569 10.52 -11.92 21.79
C VAL A 569 10.32 -10.39 21.63
N GLY A 570 11.13 -9.58 22.31
CA GLY A 570 11.00 -8.11 22.34
C GLY A 570 9.86 -7.57 23.22
N LEU A 571 9.12 -8.42 23.95
CA LEU A 571 7.96 -8.02 24.77
C LEU A 571 8.29 -7.63 26.22
N ASP A 572 9.58 -7.60 26.58
CA ASP A 572 10.09 -7.45 27.94
C ASP A 572 10.68 -6.07 28.26
N LYS A 573 10.46 -5.07 27.41
CA LYS A 573 10.58 -3.65 27.77
C LYS A 573 9.51 -2.85 27.04
N ASN A 574 8.97 -1.83 27.71
CA ASN A 574 8.10 -0.78 27.16
C ASN A 574 6.65 -1.16 26.80
N ILE A 575 6.21 -2.42 26.95
CA ILE A 575 4.78 -2.76 26.84
C ILE A 575 4.09 -2.68 28.21
N LYS A 576 3.65 -1.47 28.56
CA LYS A 576 2.71 -1.24 29.66
C LYS A 576 1.29 -1.56 29.20
N ASN A 577 0.54 -2.28 30.04
CA ASN A 577 -0.85 -2.70 29.77
C ASN A 577 -1.01 -3.48 28.45
N GLY A 578 -0.74 -4.78 28.49
CA GLY A 578 -0.79 -5.62 27.31
C GLY A 578 -1.05 -7.09 27.59
N PHE A 579 -1.41 -7.80 26.54
CA PHE A 579 -1.70 -9.23 26.53
C PHE A 579 -1.10 -9.84 25.27
N ALA A 580 -0.47 -11.01 25.41
CA ALA A 580 0.10 -11.75 24.28
C ALA A 580 -0.35 -13.21 24.33
N ILE A 581 -0.62 -13.79 23.16
CA ILE A 581 -0.95 -15.22 23.01
C ILE A 581 -0.32 -15.75 21.72
N GLY A 582 0.26 -16.95 21.77
CA GLY A 582 0.98 -17.48 20.64
C GLY A 582 1.63 -18.83 20.91
N VAL A 583 2.67 -19.14 20.14
CA VAL A 583 3.31 -20.44 20.12
C VAL A 583 4.82 -20.31 20.19
N ILE A 584 5.45 -21.17 20.99
CA ILE A 584 6.90 -21.34 21.10
C ILE A 584 7.26 -22.65 20.40
N LEU A 585 8.05 -22.59 19.32
CA LEU A 585 8.35 -23.75 18.46
C LEU A 585 9.40 -24.70 19.01
N HIS A 586 10.36 -24.20 19.80
CA HIS A 586 11.39 -25.07 20.39
C HIS A 586 10.76 -26.22 21.19
N ASP A 587 9.65 -25.92 21.87
CA ASP A 587 8.93 -26.85 22.72
C ASP A 587 7.57 -27.30 22.14
N MET A 588 7.14 -26.70 21.01
CA MET A 588 5.81 -26.87 20.41
C MET A 588 4.66 -26.66 21.40
N ARG A 589 4.64 -25.49 22.05
CA ARG A 589 3.68 -25.16 23.11
C ARG A 589 2.96 -23.86 22.87
N PHE A 590 1.69 -23.80 23.30
CA PHE A 590 1.00 -22.53 23.49
C PHE A 590 1.60 -21.79 24.68
N SER A 591 1.72 -20.47 24.53
CA SER A 591 2.12 -19.57 25.60
C SER A 591 1.29 -18.30 25.56
N TRP A 592 1.07 -17.71 26.73
CA TRP A 592 0.41 -16.42 26.85
C TRP A 592 1.00 -15.63 28.03
N GLY A 593 0.88 -14.30 27.95
CA GLY A 593 1.40 -13.39 28.96
C GLY A 593 0.54 -12.14 29.07
N SER A 594 0.72 -11.40 30.16
CA SER A 594 0.05 -10.10 30.35
C SER A 594 0.90 -9.13 31.17
N SER A 595 0.69 -7.83 30.99
CA SER A 595 1.17 -6.75 31.84
C SER A 595 -0.01 -5.89 32.28
N THR A 596 -0.02 -5.42 33.53
CA THR A 596 -1.06 -4.54 34.08
C THR A 596 -0.43 -3.50 35.02
N GLY A 597 -0.78 -2.22 34.87
CA GLY A 597 -0.38 -1.16 35.80
C GLY A 597 1.09 -0.72 35.64
N ASP A 598 1.83 -0.71 36.76
CA ASP A 598 3.23 -0.24 36.83
C ASP A 598 4.26 -1.21 36.18
N ASP A 599 3.82 -2.42 35.80
CA ASP A 599 4.67 -3.39 35.13
C ASP A 599 5.01 -2.92 33.70
N SER A 600 6.29 -2.67 33.45
CA SER A 600 6.81 -2.21 32.16
C SER A 600 6.94 -3.30 31.10
N THR A 601 6.51 -4.54 31.39
CA THR A 601 6.85 -5.75 30.61
C THR A 601 5.73 -6.78 30.64
N ILE A 602 5.48 -7.48 29.53
CA ILE A 602 4.57 -8.64 29.51
C ILE A 602 5.21 -9.77 30.32
N LYS A 603 4.60 -10.10 31.46
CA LYS A 603 5.04 -11.24 32.28
C LYS A 603 4.35 -12.49 31.77
N TRP A 604 5.17 -13.48 31.40
CA TRP A 604 4.72 -14.83 31.09
C TRP A 604 4.20 -15.48 32.37
N LYS A 605 2.88 -15.58 32.51
CA LYS A 605 2.23 -16.01 33.75
C LYS A 605 2.09 -17.53 33.86
N GLU A 606 1.88 -18.22 32.74
CA GLU A 606 1.77 -19.69 32.69
C GLU A 606 2.27 -20.18 31.32
N THR A 607 3.37 -20.93 31.32
CA THR A 607 3.57 -21.97 30.33
C THR A 607 2.64 -23.11 30.76
N ASP A 608 1.57 -23.37 30.01
CA ASP A 608 0.88 -24.67 30.12
C ASP A 608 1.84 -25.71 29.56
N TYR A 609 2.80 -26.13 30.40
CA TYR A 609 3.90 -27.05 30.06
C TYR A 609 3.42 -28.43 29.56
N ASN A 610 2.10 -28.70 29.56
CA ASN A 610 1.48 -30.00 29.30
C ASN A 610 0.59 -30.07 28.05
N LEU A 611 0.47 -29.02 27.23
CA LEU A 611 -0.32 -29.07 26.00
C LEU A 611 0.59 -29.33 24.79
N ASP A 612 0.79 -30.60 24.47
CA ASP A 612 1.34 -31.03 23.18
C ASP A 612 0.34 -30.62 22.08
N LEU A 613 0.78 -29.75 21.17
CA LEU A 613 -0.01 -29.31 20.02
C LEU A 613 -0.38 -30.46 19.08
N GLY A 614 0.34 -31.58 19.19
CA GLY A 614 0.20 -32.74 18.31
C GLY A 614 0.70 -32.48 16.89
N PHE A 615 1.23 -31.30 16.57
CA PHE A 615 1.83 -30.97 15.27
C PHE A 615 3.33 -31.25 15.26
N SER A 616 3.88 -31.55 14.09
CA SER A 616 5.31 -31.44 13.81
C SER A 616 5.68 -29.99 13.48
N ASN A 617 6.97 -29.63 13.64
CA ASN A 617 7.50 -28.33 13.20
C ASN A 617 7.18 -28.05 11.73
N ALA A 618 7.25 -29.08 10.87
CA ALA A 618 6.94 -29.01 9.45
C ALA A 618 5.46 -28.65 9.18
N GLU A 619 4.53 -29.27 9.92
CA GLU A 619 3.09 -28.98 9.81
C GLU A 619 2.76 -27.56 10.30
N MET A 620 3.41 -27.08 11.36
CA MET A 620 3.20 -25.72 11.89
C MET A 620 3.78 -24.62 11.00
N LEU A 621 4.96 -24.86 10.43
CA LEU A 621 5.65 -23.89 9.56
C LEU A 621 5.09 -23.86 8.14
N GLY A 622 4.25 -24.81 7.74
CA GLY A 622 3.65 -24.86 6.42
C GLY A 622 4.62 -25.25 5.29
N THR A 623 5.74 -25.91 5.62
CA THR A 623 6.84 -26.19 4.69
C THR A 623 6.55 -27.26 3.64
N HIS A 624 5.52 -28.10 3.83
CA HIS A 624 5.23 -29.24 2.96
C HIS A 624 3.90 -29.17 2.20
N GLU A 625 2.89 -28.43 2.67
CA GLU A 625 1.52 -28.51 2.11
C GLU A 625 0.82 -27.15 1.92
N GLY A 626 1.46 -26.03 2.33
CA GLY A 626 0.90 -24.67 2.27
C GLY A 626 0.87 -23.97 3.63
N PRO A 627 0.44 -22.69 3.69
CA PRO A 627 0.44 -21.89 4.91
C PRO A 627 -0.51 -22.45 5.99
N THR A 628 -0.20 -22.14 7.24
CA THR A 628 -1.02 -22.47 8.40
C THR A 628 -1.97 -21.32 8.70
N SER A 629 -3.26 -21.60 8.86
CA SER A 629 -4.27 -20.60 9.22
C SER A 629 -4.44 -20.48 10.73
N TRP A 630 -4.54 -19.25 11.21
CA TRP A 630 -4.70 -18.89 12.62
C TRP A 630 -5.96 -18.04 12.81
N ARG A 631 -6.66 -18.28 13.93
CA ARG A 631 -7.82 -17.49 14.35
C ARG A 631 -7.72 -17.14 15.82
N VAL A 632 -7.77 -15.85 16.14
CA VAL A 632 -7.86 -15.33 17.50
C VAL A 632 -9.25 -14.74 17.69
N ALA A 633 -10.12 -15.42 18.44
CA ALA A 633 -11.47 -14.96 18.74
C ALA A 633 -11.56 -14.51 20.20
N TYR A 634 -12.05 -13.31 20.45
CA TYR A 634 -12.34 -12.80 21.78
C TYR A 634 -13.85 -12.68 21.96
N ASP A 635 -14.35 -13.22 23.06
CA ASP A 635 -15.72 -13.03 23.54
C ASP A 635 -15.66 -12.17 24.80
N CYS A 636 -16.11 -10.92 24.68
CA CYS A 636 -16.07 -9.99 25.81
C CYS A 636 -17.11 -10.32 26.88
N GLY A 637 -18.26 -10.92 26.51
CA GLY A 637 -19.32 -11.28 27.46
C GLY A 637 -18.95 -12.50 28.28
N ALA A 638 -18.23 -13.45 27.68
CA ALA A 638 -17.71 -14.62 28.37
C ALA A 638 -16.31 -14.41 28.97
N HIS A 639 -15.64 -13.29 28.67
CA HIS A 639 -14.23 -13.05 28.99
C HIS A 639 -13.33 -14.21 28.55
N THR A 640 -13.52 -14.69 27.32
CA THR A 640 -12.75 -15.80 26.76
C THR A 640 -12.00 -15.39 25.51
N LEU A 641 -10.77 -15.88 25.36
CA LEU A 641 -9.98 -15.71 24.16
C LEU A 641 -9.58 -17.08 23.60
N THR A 642 -9.94 -17.35 22.36
CA THR A 642 -9.71 -18.60 21.66
C THR A 642 -8.67 -18.41 20.57
N LEU A 643 -7.62 -19.22 20.58
CA LEU A 643 -6.67 -19.37 19.50
C LEU A 643 -6.90 -20.71 18.78
N ARG A 644 -7.31 -20.67 17.51
CA ARG A 644 -7.39 -21.86 16.65
C ARG A 644 -6.29 -21.84 15.60
N ILE A 645 -5.68 -22.99 15.36
CA ILE A 645 -4.63 -23.17 14.36
C ILE A 645 -5.00 -24.37 13.50
N ARG A 646 -5.05 -24.17 12.18
CA ARG A 646 -5.33 -25.22 11.20
C ARG A 646 -4.25 -25.26 10.13
N THR A 647 -3.64 -26.43 10.00
CA THR A 647 -2.59 -26.74 9.02
C THR A 647 -3.18 -26.97 7.62
N ALA A 648 -2.35 -26.86 6.59
CA ALA A 648 -2.78 -27.07 5.20
C ALA A 648 -3.29 -28.49 4.91
N GLY A 649 -2.81 -29.49 5.65
CA GLY A 649 -3.28 -30.89 5.63
C GLY A 649 -4.64 -31.11 6.30
N GLY A 650 -5.26 -30.06 6.83
CA GLY A 650 -6.59 -30.09 7.42
C GLY A 650 -6.65 -30.46 8.90
N LYS A 651 -5.49 -30.67 9.55
CA LYS A 651 -5.41 -30.88 11.00
C LYS A 651 -5.59 -29.56 11.74
N GLU A 652 -6.43 -29.55 12.76
CA GLU A 652 -6.82 -28.37 13.52
C GLU A 652 -6.64 -28.60 15.02
N THR A 653 -6.16 -27.59 15.73
CA THR A 653 -6.15 -27.52 17.20
C THR A 653 -6.73 -26.20 17.66
N SER A 654 -7.30 -26.19 18.87
CA SER A 654 -7.89 -25.00 19.48
C SER A 654 -7.49 -24.91 20.94
N TYR A 655 -7.10 -23.72 21.37
CA TYR A 655 -6.84 -23.37 22.75
C TYR A 655 -7.79 -22.26 23.18
N VAL A 656 -8.44 -22.42 24.32
CA VAL A 656 -9.40 -21.46 24.88
C VAL A 656 -8.87 -21.01 26.23
N ARG A 657 -8.69 -19.70 26.39
CA ARG A 657 -8.36 -19.09 27.67
C ARG A 657 -9.59 -18.37 28.22
N GLY A 658 -10.01 -18.76 29.42
CA GLY A 658 -11.02 -18.02 30.18
C GLY A 658 -10.40 -16.93 31.08
N ASN A 659 -11.25 -16.05 31.59
CA ASN A 659 -10.89 -14.92 32.47
C ASN A 659 -9.90 -13.94 31.82
N VAL A 660 -10.04 -13.71 30.52
CA VAL A 660 -9.33 -12.66 29.79
C VAL A 660 -10.27 -11.48 29.69
N ASP A 661 -10.00 -10.42 30.45
CA ASP A 661 -10.63 -9.11 30.24
C ASP A 661 -9.61 -8.22 29.53
N LEU A 662 -9.65 -8.21 28.20
CA LEU A 662 -8.68 -7.45 27.41
C LEU A 662 -8.75 -5.94 27.69
N ALA A 663 -9.94 -5.39 27.97
CA ALA A 663 -10.09 -3.97 28.26
C ALA A 663 -9.39 -3.61 29.57
N SER A 664 -9.54 -4.46 30.60
CA SER A 664 -8.80 -4.30 31.85
C SER A 664 -7.29 -4.49 31.68
N LEU A 665 -6.86 -5.53 30.95
CA LEU A 665 -5.45 -5.85 30.75
C LEU A 665 -4.72 -4.80 29.91
N CYS A 666 -5.37 -4.25 28.89
CA CYS A 666 -4.85 -3.14 28.09
C CYS A 666 -5.12 -1.77 28.74
N GLY A 667 -5.72 -1.70 29.92
CA GLY A 667 -5.96 -0.43 30.62
C GLY A 667 -6.83 0.56 29.82
N GLY A 668 -7.73 0.05 28.98
CA GLY A 668 -8.62 0.84 28.13
C GLY A 668 -9.41 -0.02 27.14
N ASN A 669 -10.46 0.55 26.56
CA ASN A 669 -11.36 -0.16 25.63
C ASN A 669 -10.75 -0.44 24.25
N GLU A 670 -9.55 0.09 23.99
CA GLU A 670 -8.83 -0.05 22.73
C GLU A 670 -7.40 -0.49 22.97
N ALA A 671 -6.85 -1.27 22.04
CA ALA A 671 -5.46 -1.72 22.08
C ALA A 671 -4.86 -1.77 20.67
N TYR A 672 -3.59 -1.44 20.52
CA TYR A 672 -2.82 -1.82 19.34
C TYR A 672 -2.80 -3.34 19.21
N PHE A 673 -2.91 -3.82 17.98
CA PHE A 673 -2.77 -5.24 17.66
C PHE A 673 -1.57 -5.44 16.74
N GLY A 674 -0.80 -6.50 16.96
CA GLY A 674 0.31 -6.83 16.08
C GLY A 674 0.91 -8.19 16.38
N PHE A 675 2.06 -8.41 15.77
CA PHE A 675 2.82 -9.64 15.85
C PHE A 675 4.22 -9.36 16.39
N ALA A 676 4.68 -10.20 17.31
CA ALA A 676 6.05 -10.20 17.77
C ALA A 676 6.67 -11.58 17.53
N SER A 677 7.89 -11.60 17.02
CA SER A 677 8.60 -12.83 16.68
C SER A 677 10.09 -12.74 16.99
N ALA A 678 10.72 -13.89 17.26
CA ALA A 678 12.16 -13.99 17.53
C ALA A 678 12.74 -15.36 17.15
N LYS A 679 14.04 -15.37 16.84
CA LYS A 679 14.85 -16.56 16.50
C LYS A 679 16.18 -16.58 17.26
N TRP A 680 16.67 -17.78 17.59
CA TRP A 680 17.88 -17.96 18.44
C TRP A 680 19.08 -18.67 17.77
N ASP A 681 18.96 -19.28 16.58
CA ASP A 681 20.08 -19.93 15.87
C ASP A 681 19.94 -19.96 14.33
N GLN A 682 21.02 -20.35 13.63
CA GLN A 682 21.17 -20.31 12.16
C GLN A 682 20.27 -21.27 11.39
N GLU A 683 19.69 -22.27 12.04
CA GLU A 683 19.06 -23.40 11.37
C GLU A 683 17.53 -23.22 11.25
N CYS A 684 16.98 -22.12 11.76
CA CYS A 684 15.54 -21.91 11.90
C CYS A 684 15.09 -20.62 11.22
N PHE A 685 14.46 -20.76 10.06
CA PHE A 685 13.85 -19.65 9.32
C PHE A 685 12.36 -19.55 9.62
N TRP A 686 12.00 -19.30 10.88
CA TRP A 686 10.68 -18.74 11.12
C TRP A 686 10.72 -17.24 10.83
N GLY A 687 10.77 -16.87 9.55
CA GLY A 687 10.23 -15.58 9.16
C GLY A 687 8.74 -15.73 9.36
N GLY A 688 8.19 -15.21 10.46
CA GLY A 688 6.78 -15.39 10.83
C GLY A 688 5.89 -14.68 9.83
N GLN A 689 5.77 -15.25 8.63
CA GLN A 689 5.19 -14.58 7.48
C GLN A 689 3.69 -14.39 7.71
N VAL A 690 3.27 -13.24 8.23
CA VAL A 690 1.86 -12.98 8.50
C VAL A 690 1.17 -12.36 7.30
N ALA A 691 0.27 -13.12 6.70
CA ALA A 691 -0.59 -12.67 5.61
C ALA A 691 -2.05 -12.60 6.05
N ASN A 692 -2.85 -11.82 5.33
CA ASN A 692 -4.32 -11.86 5.38
C ASN A 692 -4.97 -11.53 6.74
N LEU A 693 -4.37 -10.64 7.55
CA LEU A 693 -5.00 -10.13 8.78
C LEU A 693 -6.34 -9.43 8.51
N ARG A 694 -7.41 -9.81 9.23
CA ARG A 694 -8.73 -9.15 9.20
C ARG A 694 -9.47 -9.24 10.53
N GLU A 695 -10.21 -8.18 10.89
CA GLU A 695 -11.25 -8.20 11.93
C GLU A 695 -12.58 -8.67 11.33
N LEU A 696 -13.24 -9.62 11.99
CA LEU A 696 -14.54 -10.17 11.59
C LEU A 696 -15.64 -9.59 12.49
N GLY A 697 -16.61 -8.90 11.89
CA GLY A 697 -17.97 -8.79 12.43
C GLY A 697 -18.72 -10.10 12.16
N GLY A 698 -19.69 -10.46 13.00
CA GLY A 698 -20.37 -11.77 12.95
C GLY A 698 -20.96 -12.15 11.58
N GLU A 699 -20.90 -13.45 11.26
CA GLU A 699 -21.52 -14.28 10.19
C GLU A 699 -21.90 -13.71 8.79
N GLU A 700 -21.75 -12.43 8.47
CA GLU A 700 -22.10 -11.89 7.16
C GLU A 700 -21.02 -12.16 6.10
N ARG A 701 -21.45 -12.76 4.98
CA ARG A 701 -20.63 -12.91 3.77
C ARG A 701 -20.45 -11.53 3.13
N GLY A 702 -19.26 -10.95 3.24
CA GLY A 702 -18.97 -9.58 2.83
C GLY A 702 -18.75 -9.41 1.32
N VAL A 703 -19.20 -8.27 0.77
CA VAL A 703 -18.85 -7.79 -0.57
C VAL A 703 -17.78 -6.72 -0.45
N VAL A 704 -16.66 -6.88 -1.15
CA VAL A 704 -15.59 -5.88 -1.17
C VAL A 704 -15.92 -4.82 -2.21
N ARG A 705 -16.27 -3.62 -1.75
CA ARG A 705 -16.58 -2.48 -2.62
C ARG A 705 -15.33 -1.69 -2.95
N THR A 706 -14.69 -1.98 -4.08
CA THR A 706 -13.48 -1.26 -4.51
C THR A 706 -13.76 0.15 -5.02
N GLY A 707 -14.98 0.43 -5.52
CA GLY A 707 -15.35 1.73 -6.09
C GLY A 707 -14.78 1.99 -7.49
N GLY A 708 -14.82 3.25 -7.93
CA GLY A 708 -14.20 3.74 -9.18
C GLY A 708 -14.95 3.43 -10.49
N GLY A 709 -14.59 4.14 -11.56
CA GLY A 709 -15.14 3.90 -12.90
C GLY A 709 -14.14 3.20 -13.82
N LEU A 710 -14.54 2.12 -14.48
CA LEU A 710 -13.76 1.39 -15.48
C LEU A 710 -14.31 1.72 -16.88
N THR A 711 -13.42 1.85 -17.86
CA THR A 711 -13.79 2.06 -19.26
C THR A 711 -13.04 1.07 -20.15
N ALA A 712 -13.76 0.34 -21.01
CA ALA A 712 -13.20 -0.58 -21.98
C ALA A 712 -13.67 -0.24 -23.41
N PRO A 713 -12.78 -0.15 -24.41
CA PRO A 713 -13.16 0.19 -25.78
C PRO A 713 -13.83 -1.00 -26.48
N ALA A 714 -14.49 -0.72 -27.61
CA ALA A 714 -15.17 -1.75 -28.41
C ALA A 714 -14.22 -2.88 -28.82
N GLY A 715 -14.69 -4.12 -28.70
CA GLY A 715 -13.94 -5.34 -29.03
C GLY A 715 -12.81 -5.71 -28.08
N ALA A 716 -12.57 -4.95 -26.99
CA ALA A 716 -11.49 -5.26 -26.05
C ALA A 716 -11.76 -6.53 -25.25
N GLU A 717 -10.74 -7.36 -25.06
CA GLU A 717 -10.76 -8.44 -24.07
C GLU A 717 -10.03 -8.01 -22.80
N VAL A 718 -10.75 -7.97 -21.68
CA VAL A 718 -10.23 -7.64 -20.35
C VAL A 718 -10.21 -8.90 -19.50
N ALA A 719 -9.04 -9.26 -18.98
CA ALA A 719 -8.90 -10.38 -18.05
C ALA A 719 -9.16 -9.90 -16.61
N ILE A 720 -10.17 -10.46 -15.95
CA ILE A 720 -10.49 -10.18 -14.56
C ILE A 720 -10.10 -11.39 -13.71
N SER A 721 -9.29 -11.19 -12.67
CA SER A 721 -8.96 -12.21 -11.68
C SER A 721 -9.62 -11.86 -10.35
N LEU A 722 -10.36 -12.82 -9.79
CA LEU A 722 -10.96 -12.72 -8.47
C LEU A 722 -10.12 -13.55 -7.49
N ALA A 723 -9.75 -12.94 -6.37
CA ALA A 723 -9.10 -13.59 -5.24
C ALA A 723 -10.08 -13.64 -4.05
N PRO A 724 -11.11 -14.51 -4.11
CA PRO A 724 -12.07 -14.64 -3.03
C PRO A 724 -11.41 -15.21 -1.77
N THR A 725 -12.07 -14.97 -0.64
CA THR A 725 -11.71 -15.52 0.67
C THR A 725 -12.93 -16.20 1.28
N GLU A 726 -12.75 -16.99 2.33
CA GLU A 726 -13.84 -17.64 3.07
C GLU A 726 -14.98 -16.68 3.47
N PHE A 727 -14.67 -15.39 3.62
CA PHE A 727 -15.59 -14.35 4.11
C PHE A 727 -15.98 -13.33 3.05
N ALA A 728 -15.35 -13.35 1.87
CA ALA A 728 -15.64 -12.41 0.79
C ALA A 728 -15.50 -13.08 -0.57
N ASN A 729 -16.64 -13.28 -1.22
CA ASN A 729 -16.78 -13.90 -2.53
C ASN A 729 -17.29 -12.91 -3.60
N GLY A 730 -17.77 -11.74 -3.19
CA GLY A 730 -18.23 -10.67 -4.09
C GLY A 730 -17.28 -9.48 -4.11
N PHE A 731 -17.03 -8.94 -5.30
CA PHE A 731 -16.28 -7.70 -5.51
C PHE A 731 -17.14 -6.70 -6.30
N THR A 732 -17.25 -5.46 -5.85
CA THR A 732 -18.02 -4.42 -6.54
C THR A 732 -17.14 -3.24 -6.92
N ALA A 733 -17.09 -2.91 -8.20
CA ALA A 733 -16.57 -1.65 -8.71
C ALA A 733 -17.72 -0.66 -8.98
N GLY A 734 -17.43 0.63 -9.09
CA GLY A 734 -18.46 1.67 -9.25
C GLY A 734 -19.17 1.56 -10.60
N SER A 735 -18.54 1.96 -11.69
CA SER A 735 -19.15 1.89 -13.03
C SER A 735 -18.28 1.13 -14.02
N LEU A 736 -18.91 0.52 -15.02
CA LEU A 736 -18.22 0.05 -16.22
C LEU A 736 -18.88 0.64 -17.46
N SER A 737 -18.10 1.44 -18.19
CA SER A 737 -18.40 1.89 -19.54
C SER A 737 -17.75 0.95 -20.55
N TYR A 738 -18.51 0.36 -21.47
CA TYR A 738 -18.00 -0.61 -22.45
C TYR A 738 -18.45 -0.32 -23.88
N GLY A 739 -17.56 -0.56 -24.85
CA GLY A 739 -17.91 -0.59 -26.26
C GLY A 739 -18.53 -1.93 -26.70
N ASP A 740 -19.20 -1.95 -27.85
CA ASP A 740 -19.77 -3.18 -28.41
C ASP A 740 -18.73 -4.30 -28.56
N GLY A 741 -19.11 -5.53 -28.22
CA GLY A 741 -18.26 -6.71 -28.30
C GLY A 741 -17.16 -6.80 -27.24
N THR A 742 -17.13 -5.93 -26.24
CA THR A 742 -16.20 -6.03 -25.11
C THR A 742 -16.35 -7.39 -24.41
N VAL A 743 -15.23 -8.06 -24.12
CA VAL A 743 -15.18 -9.35 -23.43
C VAL A 743 -14.62 -9.16 -22.02
N LEU A 744 -15.40 -9.53 -21.00
CA LEU A 744 -14.90 -9.70 -19.63
C LEU A 744 -14.58 -11.18 -19.40
N ASN A 745 -13.30 -11.52 -19.38
CA ASN A 745 -12.82 -12.85 -19.08
C ASN A 745 -12.56 -12.97 -17.56
N VAL A 746 -13.58 -13.34 -16.80
CA VAL A 746 -13.55 -13.40 -15.34
C VAL A 746 -13.13 -14.79 -14.90
N SER A 747 -12.03 -14.87 -14.16
CA SER A 747 -11.47 -16.08 -13.59
C SER A 747 -11.40 -15.96 -12.07
N GLU A 748 -11.69 -17.05 -11.36
CA GLU A 748 -11.47 -17.13 -9.93
C GLU A 748 -10.18 -17.90 -9.63
N LYS A 749 -9.40 -17.42 -8.66
CA LYS A 749 -8.35 -18.23 -8.04
C LYS A 749 -9.02 -19.24 -7.11
N ALA A 750 -8.58 -20.50 -7.18
CA ALA A 750 -9.22 -21.62 -6.48
C ALA A 750 -9.41 -21.31 -4.99
N MET A 751 -10.67 -21.23 -4.56
CA MET A 751 -11.04 -21.13 -3.15
C MET A 751 -11.06 -22.54 -2.53
N ARG A 752 -10.37 -22.75 -1.40
CA ARG A 752 -10.56 -23.96 -0.58
C ARG A 752 -11.79 -23.75 0.32
N ALA A 753 -12.96 -24.22 -0.12
CA ALA A 753 -14.09 -24.70 0.72
C ALA A 753 -15.45 -23.95 0.83
N SER A 754 -15.73 -22.79 0.20
CA SER A 754 -17.03 -22.09 0.44
C SER A 754 -18.24 -22.56 -0.39
N GLY A 755 -18.06 -23.29 -1.49
CA GLY A 755 -19.17 -23.75 -2.36
C GLY A 755 -19.93 -22.64 -3.10
N VAL A 756 -19.68 -21.36 -2.79
CA VAL A 756 -20.25 -20.19 -3.48
C VAL A 756 -19.21 -19.63 -4.47
N PRO A 757 -19.55 -19.46 -5.75
CA PRO A 757 -18.64 -18.91 -6.75
C PRO A 757 -18.29 -17.45 -6.47
N ALA A 758 -17.07 -17.06 -6.82
CA ALA A 758 -16.68 -15.65 -6.76
C ALA A 758 -17.30 -14.85 -7.90
N TYR A 759 -17.64 -13.59 -7.64
CA TYR A 759 -18.18 -12.71 -8.67
C TYR A 759 -17.62 -11.29 -8.59
N VAL A 760 -17.60 -10.61 -9.75
CA VAL A 760 -17.40 -9.16 -9.86
C VAL A 760 -18.71 -8.50 -10.29
N ALA A 761 -19.09 -7.40 -9.66
CA ALA A 761 -20.26 -6.61 -9.98
C ALA A 761 -19.88 -5.14 -10.23
N PHE A 762 -20.78 -4.44 -10.90
CA PHE A 762 -20.69 -3.00 -11.13
C PHE A 762 -21.96 -2.33 -10.64
N ASP A 763 -21.86 -1.17 -9.99
CA ASP A 763 -23.04 -0.39 -9.57
C ASP A 763 -23.82 0.12 -10.79
N SER A 764 -23.13 0.35 -11.92
CA SER A 764 -23.74 0.72 -13.20
C SER A 764 -22.97 0.16 -14.41
N LEU A 765 -23.72 -0.25 -15.43
CA LEU A 765 -23.23 -0.75 -16.71
C LEU A 765 -23.78 0.13 -17.85
N THR A 766 -22.89 0.82 -18.55
CA THR A 766 -23.24 1.69 -19.68
C THR A 766 -22.46 1.25 -20.91
N GLY A 767 -23.13 1.04 -22.04
CA GLY A 767 -22.42 0.65 -23.26
C GLY A 767 -23.25 0.80 -24.53
N SER A 768 -22.57 0.73 -25.67
CA SER A 768 -23.18 0.92 -27.01
C SER A 768 -23.56 -0.38 -27.72
N GLY A 769 -23.50 -1.54 -27.04
CA GLY A 769 -23.73 -2.85 -27.65
C GLY A 769 -23.79 -4.01 -26.66
N THR A 770 -23.22 -5.17 -27.02
CA THR A 770 -23.24 -6.39 -26.19
C THR A 770 -21.94 -6.58 -25.41
N LEU A 771 -22.05 -6.71 -24.09
CA LEU A 771 -20.98 -7.17 -23.20
C LEU A 771 -20.92 -8.70 -23.19
N VAL A 772 -19.76 -9.28 -23.44
CA VAL A 772 -19.57 -10.74 -23.44
C VAL A 772 -18.86 -11.17 -22.16
N LYS A 773 -19.47 -12.08 -21.40
CA LYS A 773 -18.89 -12.68 -20.20
C LYS A 773 -18.29 -14.06 -20.53
N LYS A 774 -17.00 -14.27 -20.21
CA LYS A 774 -16.22 -15.52 -20.34
C LYS A 774 -15.46 -15.87 -19.07
N GLY A 775 -14.87 -17.08 -18.99
CA GLY A 775 -14.09 -17.54 -17.84
C GLY A 775 -14.94 -18.11 -16.70
N SER A 776 -14.28 -18.77 -15.74
CA SER A 776 -14.93 -19.56 -14.67
C SER A 776 -15.62 -18.75 -13.56
N GLY A 777 -15.20 -17.51 -13.31
CA GLY A 777 -15.84 -16.64 -12.31
C GLY A 777 -17.17 -16.08 -12.79
N ASN A 778 -17.94 -15.45 -11.91
CA ASN A 778 -19.27 -14.93 -12.25
C ASN A 778 -19.31 -13.41 -12.45
N LEU A 779 -20.29 -12.93 -13.20
CA LEU A 779 -20.66 -11.50 -13.28
C LEU A 779 -21.87 -11.24 -12.38
N GLY A 780 -21.77 -10.25 -11.50
CA GLY A 780 -22.81 -9.87 -10.56
C GLY A 780 -23.63 -8.68 -11.06
N PHE A 781 -24.94 -8.73 -10.84
CA PHE A 781 -25.84 -7.59 -10.90
C PHE A 781 -26.45 -7.36 -9.52
N GLN A 782 -26.13 -6.23 -8.89
CA GLN A 782 -26.50 -5.97 -7.48
C GLN A 782 -27.72 -5.08 -7.31
N ARG A 783 -28.09 -4.35 -8.37
CA ARG A 783 -29.10 -3.28 -8.32
C ARG A 783 -29.95 -3.27 -9.59
N PRO A 784 -31.21 -3.72 -9.54
CA PRO A 784 -32.19 -3.36 -10.55
C PRO A 784 -32.73 -1.94 -10.25
N PRO A 785 -32.94 -1.04 -11.23
CA PRO A 785 -32.71 -1.14 -12.67
C PRO A 785 -31.39 -0.51 -13.13
N ALA A 786 -30.41 -0.32 -12.25
CA ALA A 786 -29.16 0.41 -12.57
C ALA A 786 -28.39 -0.15 -13.79
N ASN A 787 -28.65 -1.41 -14.14
CA ASN A 787 -28.08 -2.13 -15.28
C ASN A 787 -29.10 -2.46 -16.39
N ALA A 788 -30.34 -1.97 -16.28
CA ALA A 788 -31.46 -2.33 -17.16
C ALA A 788 -31.28 -1.92 -18.62
N ALA A 789 -30.31 -1.08 -18.95
CA ALA A 789 -29.94 -0.73 -20.32
C ALA A 789 -28.89 -1.66 -20.94
N ALA A 790 -28.23 -2.51 -20.14
CA ALA A 790 -27.12 -3.34 -20.60
C ALA A 790 -27.59 -4.57 -21.40
N ASN A 791 -26.86 -4.91 -22.46
CA ASN A 791 -27.03 -6.18 -23.18
C ASN A 791 -25.87 -7.10 -22.85
N VAL A 792 -26.16 -8.29 -22.32
CA VAL A 792 -25.12 -9.21 -21.84
C VAL A 792 -25.24 -10.58 -22.52
N ARG A 793 -24.12 -11.10 -23.01
CA ARG A 793 -23.99 -12.46 -23.53
C ARG A 793 -23.10 -13.27 -22.60
N ILE A 794 -23.64 -14.35 -22.05
CA ILE A 794 -22.91 -15.28 -21.19
C ILE A 794 -22.40 -16.42 -22.06
N ALA A 795 -21.11 -16.38 -22.38
CA ALA A 795 -20.44 -17.44 -23.13
C ALA A 795 -19.91 -18.54 -22.19
N GLU A 796 -19.36 -18.17 -21.04
CA GLU A 796 -18.84 -19.07 -20.01
C GLU A 796 -19.01 -18.49 -18.60
N GLY A 797 -19.00 -19.35 -17.57
CA GLY A 797 -19.23 -18.94 -16.18
C GLY A 797 -20.69 -18.58 -15.92
N GLY A 798 -20.99 -17.93 -14.79
CA GLY A 798 -22.37 -17.67 -14.35
C GLY A 798 -22.70 -16.20 -14.09
N LEU A 799 -23.92 -16.00 -13.58
CA LEU A 799 -24.40 -14.72 -13.06
C LEU A 799 -24.69 -14.82 -11.56
N VAL A 800 -24.56 -13.70 -10.86
CA VAL A 800 -25.08 -13.52 -9.49
C VAL A 800 -26.03 -12.33 -9.51
N LEU A 801 -27.30 -12.56 -9.17
CA LEU A 801 -28.30 -11.51 -9.02
C LEU A 801 -28.49 -11.26 -7.53
N ARG A 802 -28.27 -10.02 -7.09
CA ARG A 802 -28.36 -9.64 -5.68
C ARG A 802 -29.34 -8.48 -5.50
N LYS A 803 -30.02 -8.46 -4.36
CA LYS A 803 -30.92 -7.36 -3.94
C LYS A 803 -30.33 -6.57 -2.80
N GLU A 804 -29.20 -5.95 -3.09
CA GLU A 804 -28.42 -5.20 -2.12
C GLU A 804 -29.23 -4.14 -1.35
N PRO A 805 -30.14 -3.34 -1.96
CA PRO A 805 -30.85 -2.29 -1.21
C PRO A 805 -31.82 -2.79 -0.13
N LEU A 806 -32.11 -4.10 -0.11
CA LEU A 806 -32.96 -4.74 0.90
C LEU A 806 -32.14 -5.31 2.07
N GLU A 807 -30.82 -5.19 2.03
CA GLU A 807 -29.94 -5.63 3.11
C GLU A 807 -29.95 -4.60 4.25
N PRO A 808 -29.96 -5.02 5.51
CA PRO A 808 -29.75 -4.13 6.64
C PRO A 808 -28.40 -3.40 6.50
N LEU A 809 -28.38 -2.10 6.79
CA LEU A 809 -27.14 -1.31 6.84
C LEU A 809 -26.80 -1.00 8.30
N SER A 810 -25.56 -1.25 8.72
CA SER A 810 -25.08 -0.93 10.08
C SER A 810 -23.78 -0.11 10.07
N ALA A 811 -23.44 0.55 11.19
CA ALA A 811 -22.11 1.13 11.41
C ALA A 811 -21.09 0.02 11.72
N SER A 812 -20.71 -0.75 10.70
CA SER A 812 -19.47 -1.54 10.77
C SER A 812 -18.27 -0.65 10.40
N PRO A 813 -17.20 -0.60 11.22
CA PRO A 813 -16.20 0.47 11.20
C PRO A 813 -15.25 0.53 9.99
N CYS A 814 -15.48 -0.20 8.89
CA CYS A 814 -14.52 -0.21 7.78
C CYS A 814 -15.08 -0.16 6.35
N GLY A 815 -16.33 -0.58 6.10
CA GLY A 815 -16.80 -0.80 4.71
C GLY A 815 -18.06 -0.07 4.25
N GLY A 816 -18.81 0.52 5.17
CA GLY A 816 -20.12 1.10 4.87
C GLY A 816 -20.12 2.59 4.55
N TRP A 817 -19.03 3.32 4.81
CA TRP A 817 -19.07 4.80 4.90
C TRP A 817 -17.86 5.52 4.27
N SER A 818 -18.02 6.81 3.95
CA SER A 818 -16.99 7.67 3.37
C SER A 818 -17.05 9.09 3.93
N PHE A 819 -15.89 9.71 4.17
CA PHE A 819 -15.74 10.98 4.90
C PHE A 819 -15.31 12.14 3.99
N SER A 820 -15.56 13.38 4.45
CA SER A 820 -15.28 14.62 3.71
C SER A 820 -13.82 15.08 3.66
N LYS A 821 -13.54 16.02 2.74
CA LYS A 821 -12.22 16.59 2.45
C LYS A 821 -11.59 17.41 3.58
N SER A 822 -12.37 18.21 4.28
CA SER A 822 -11.86 19.14 5.29
C SER A 822 -11.48 18.45 6.60
N ALA A 823 -12.20 17.39 6.95
CA ALA A 823 -11.95 16.64 8.16
C ALA A 823 -10.56 15.97 8.07
N ALA A 824 -10.22 15.38 6.92
CA ALA A 824 -9.00 14.57 6.70
C ALA A 824 -7.71 15.35 6.37
N GLN A 825 -7.77 16.68 6.18
CA GLN A 825 -6.62 17.47 5.70
C GLN A 825 -5.77 18.09 6.83
N GLU A 826 -6.31 18.21 8.04
CA GLU A 826 -5.56 18.70 9.20
C GLU A 826 -4.95 17.52 9.97
N TYR A 827 -3.65 17.28 9.79
CA TYR A 827 -2.63 16.73 10.72
C TYR A 827 -2.97 15.58 11.71
N LEU A 828 -4.16 15.02 11.68
CA LEU A 828 -4.66 14.09 12.68
C LEU A 828 -4.58 12.67 12.10
N PRO A 829 -4.01 11.70 12.84
CA PRO A 829 -4.06 10.30 12.46
C PRO A 829 -5.51 9.87 12.21
N SER A 830 -5.72 8.89 11.32
CA SER A 830 -7.05 8.35 10.95
C SER A 830 -7.90 7.85 12.13
N THR A 831 -7.34 7.85 13.33
CA THR A 831 -7.95 7.53 14.62
C THR A 831 -8.92 8.59 15.13
N ASP A 832 -8.97 9.81 14.57
CA ASP A 832 -9.90 10.84 15.07
C ASP A 832 -11.30 10.84 14.43
N PHE A 833 -11.48 10.22 13.26
CA PHE A 833 -12.82 10.05 12.62
C PHE A 833 -13.63 8.89 13.19
N TRP A 834 -12.96 7.96 13.87
CA TRP A 834 -13.62 6.90 14.60
C TRP A 834 -13.44 7.19 16.07
N SER A 835 -14.54 7.18 16.81
CA SER A 835 -14.44 7.33 18.25
C SER A 835 -13.84 6.09 18.88
N ALA A 836 -13.33 6.26 20.11
CA ALA A 836 -12.94 5.15 20.98
C ALA A 836 -14.09 4.15 21.23
N SER A 837 -15.30 4.49 20.80
CA SER A 837 -16.56 3.74 20.88
C SER A 837 -16.96 3.12 19.53
N ASN A 838 -16.09 3.05 18.50
CA ASN A 838 -16.46 2.68 17.11
C ASN A 838 -17.60 3.53 16.53
N GLY A 839 -17.73 4.76 17.00
CA GLY A 839 -18.65 5.74 16.45
C GLY A 839 -18.02 6.54 15.34
N ILE A 840 -18.82 7.05 14.43
CA ILE A 840 -18.44 8.05 13.45
C ILE A 840 -18.27 9.39 14.18
N ARG A 841 -17.13 10.07 14.03
CA ARG A 841 -16.90 11.44 14.52
C ARG A 841 -16.91 12.44 13.36
N LEU A 842 -17.68 13.50 13.51
CA LEU A 842 -17.71 14.66 12.62
C LEU A 842 -17.14 15.88 13.36
N GLY A 843 -16.15 16.56 12.77
CA GLY A 843 -15.46 17.70 13.38
C GLY A 843 -14.03 17.39 13.81
N ALA A 844 -13.04 18.15 13.30
CA ALA A 844 -11.71 18.25 13.89
C ALA A 844 -11.70 19.26 15.06
N SER A 845 -10.78 19.11 16.02
CA SER A 845 -10.64 20.07 17.13
C SER A 845 -10.17 21.43 16.59
N GLY A 846 -11.05 22.43 16.61
CA GLY A 846 -10.69 23.82 16.29
C GLY A 846 -10.98 24.27 14.85
N SER A 847 -11.55 23.43 13.98
CA SER A 847 -11.88 23.83 12.61
C SER A 847 -13.32 24.37 12.45
N ASP A 848 -13.46 25.41 11.64
CA ASP A 848 -14.72 25.94 11.11
C ASP A 848 -15.19 25.18 9.85
N SER A 849 -14.66 23.98 9.61
CA SER A 849 -14.94 23.23 8.39
C SER A 849 -16.25 22.43 8.41
N PHE A 850 -16.87 22.29 7.24
CA PHE A 850 -18.03 21.42 7.02
C PHE A 850 -17.59 19.97 6.88
N ASP A 851 -17.82 19.17 7.91
CA ASP A 851 -17.46 17.76 7.92
C ASP A 851 -18.71 16.89 7.69
N TYR A 852 -18.61 15.93 6.76
CA TYR A 852 -19.70 15.04 6.42
C TYR A 852 -19.24 13.60 6.21
N ILE A 853 -20.21 12.69 6.27
CA ILE A 853 -20.05 11.27 5.98
C ILE A 853 -21.22 10.78 5.11
N ASN A 854 -20.96 9.87 4.17
CA ASN A 854 -21.95 9.24 3.31
C ASN A 854 -21.89 7.72 3.44
N SER A 855 -23.03 7.04 3.33
CA SER A 855 -23.07 5.59 3.14
C SER A 855 -22.54 5.22 1.75
N ARG A 856 -21.86 4.08 1.63
CA ARG A 856 -21.39 3.49 0.36
C ARG A 856 -22.43 2.60 -0.30
N SER A 857 -23.40 2.14 0.48
CA SER A 857 -24.55 1.37 0.02
C SER A 857 -25.78 2.26 0.06
N ARG A 858 -26.66 2.09 -0.94
CA ARG A 858 -28.00 2.70 -0.91
C ARG A 858 -28.90 1.81 -0.06
N VAL A 859 -29.79 2.44 0.69
CA VAL A 859 -30.86 1.77 1.42
C VAL A 859 -32.19 2.03 0.73
N ARG A 860 -33.11 1.07 0.80
CA ARG A 860 -34.48 1.32 0.36
C ARG A 860 -35.16 2.30 1.32
N VAL A 861 -35.77 3.35 0.78
CA VAL A 861 -36.49 4.36 1.57
C VAL A 861 -37.97 4.47 1.18
N ALA A 862 -38.36 3.80 0.10
CA ALA A 862 -39.76 3.55 -0.24
C ALA A 862 -40.33 2.46 0.69
N GLY A 863 -41.46 2.71 1.33
CA GLY A 863 -42.07 1.76 2.28
C GLY A 863 -41.69 2.04 3.73
N ASP A 864 -41.97 1.07 4.60
CA ASP A 864 -41.78 1.22 6.05
C ASP A 864 -40.35 0.86 6.44
N TRP A 865 -39.70 1.74 7.21
CA TRP A 865 -38.32 1.55 7.64
C TRP A 865 -38.05 2.13 9.02
N ARG A 866 -37.02 1.59 9.67
CA ARG A 866 -36.48 2.11 10.93
C ARG A 866 -34.99 2.38 10.79
N MET A 867 -34.59 3.56 11.22
CA MET A 867 -33.21 3.94 11.42
C MET A 867 -32.98 4.19 12.90
N HIS A 868 -31.86 3.70 13.42
CA HIS A 868 -31.48 3.87 14.82
C HIS A 868 -30.00 4.25 14.88
N PHE A 869 -29.64 5.18 15.75
CA PHE A 869 -28.25 5.54 16.07
C PHE A 869 -28.20 6.33 17.37
N LYS A 870 -27.04 6.41 18.01
CA LYS A 870 -26.80 7.30 19.14
C LYS A 870 -25.95 8.48 18.72
N ALA A 871 -26.33 9.71 19.07
CA ALA A 871 -25.59 10.92 18.70
C ALA A 871 -25.37 11.88 19.88
N GLY A 872 -24.30 12.67 19.85
CA GLY A 872 -24.06 13.72 20.84
C GLY A 872 -22.83 14.58 20.56
N THR A 873 -22.72 15.72 21.24
CA THR A 873 -21.56 16.62 21.16
C THR A 873 -20.52 16.29 22.24
N LEU A 874 -19.24 16.30 21.85
CA LEU A 874 -18.12 16.14 22.79
C LEU A 874 -17.75 17.43 23.51
N ASP A 875 -18.16 18.60 23.00
CA ASP A 875 -17.73 19.92 23.46
C ASP A 875 -18.89 20.69 24.09
N ARG A 876 -18.65 21.31 25.27
CA ARG A 876 -19.69 21.86 26.18
C ARG A 876 -20.42 23.11 25.67
N ASP A 877 -19.80 23.88 24.78
CA ASP A 877 -20.22 25.25 24.40
C ASP A 877 -20.57 25.42 22.91
N SER A 878 -20.84 24.32 22.20
CA SER A 878 -21.06 24.32 20.75
C SER A 878 -22.44 24.85 20.36
N GLY A 879 -22.52 25.76 19.38
CA GLY A 879 -23.77 26.15 18.71
C GLY A 879 -23.99 25.33 17.44
N THR A 880 -23.75 24.02 17.47
CA THR A 880 -23.58 23.23 16.25
C THR A 880 -24.88 22.58 15.78
N ARG A 881 -25.09 22.60 14.46
CA ARG A 881 -26.19 21.86 13.82
C ARG A 881 -25.69 20.52 13.32
N PHE A 882 -26.46 19.50 13.63
CA PHE A 882 -26.28 18.15 13.12
C PHE A 882 -27.37 17.84 12.10
N TYR A 883 -27.00 17.29 10.94
CA TYR A 883 -27.93 16.94 9.88
C TYR A 883 -27.86 15.46 9.56
N MET A 884 -29.02 14.91 9.22
CA MET A 884 -29.17 13.65 8.50
C MET A 884 -29.91 13.94 7.18
N VAL A 885 -29.38 13.42 6.07
CA VAL A 885 -29.91 13.64 4.71
C VAL A 885 -30.05 12.30 4.01
N LEU A 886 -31.16 12.12 3.29
CA LEU A 886 -31.33 11.05 2.29
C LEU A 886 -31.21 11.67 0.89
N HIS A 887 -30.26 11.18 0.09
CA HIS A 887 -29.96 11.72 -1.24
C HIS A 887 -29.68 10.65 -2.29
N ASP A 888 -29.81 11.03 -3.57
CA ASP A 888 -29.60 10.15 -4.74
C ASP A 888 -28.63 10.79 -5.72
N ASN A 889 -27.63 11.51 -5.22
CA ASN A 889 -26.65 12.08 -6.14
C ASN A 889 -25.93 10.93 -6.87
N ALA A 890 -25.94 10.94 -8.21
CA ALA A 890 -25.29 9.92 -9.04
C ALA A 890 -23.76 9.86 -8.84
N LYS A 891 -23.15 10.93 -8.31
CA LYS A 891 -21.74 10.94 -7.86
C LYS A 891 -21.53 10.16 -6.54
N GLY A 892 -22.62 9.74 -5.90
CA GLY A 892 -22.65 8.97 -4.65
C GLY A 892 -21.81 9.60 -3.54
N VAL A 893 -20.95 8.76 -2.97
CA VAL A 893 -19.89 8.97 -1.97
C VAL A 893 -19.02 10.22 -2.26
N GLU A 894 -18.91 10.66 -3.51
CA GLU A 894 -17.94 11.65 -4.00
C GLU A 894 -18.49 13.09 -4.12
N THR A 895 -19.70 13.32 -3.64
CA THR A 895 -20.31 14.67 -3.63
C THR A 895 -19.52 15.63 -2.75
N GLN A 896 -19.10 16.77 -3.33
CA GLN A 896 -18.43 17.84 -2.59
C GLN A 896 -19.44 18.59 -1.70
N PRO A 897 -19.00 19.21 -0.58
CA PRO A 897 -19.89 19.93 0.32
C PRO A 897 -20.56 21.14 -0.33
N SER A 898 -20.03 21.69 -1.42
CA SER A 898 -20.70 22.74 -2.21
C SER A 898 -21.99 22.24 -2.87
N ASP A 899 -22.01 20.98 -3.33
CA ASP A 899 -23.14 20.36 -4.04
C ASP A 899 -24.28 19.95 -3.07
N ILE A 900 -23.99 19.83 -1.77
CA ILE A 900 -24.94 19.53 -0.69
C ILE A 900 -25.09 20.74 0.27
N SER A 901 -24.51 21.89 -0.09
CA SER A 901 -24.55 23.07 0.78
C SER A 901 -25.97 23.61 0.89
N LEU A 902 -26.63 23.30 2.01
CA LEU A 902 -27.93 23.83 2.39
C LEU A 902 -27.92 25.37 2.51
N ARG A 903 -26.77 26.06 2.45
CA ARG A 903 -26.74 27.52 2.60
C ARG A 903 -26.89 28.30 1.30
N GLN A 904 -26.60 27.77 0.11
CA GLN A 904 -26.51 28.63 -1.08
C GLN A 904 -26.90 28.07 -2.45
N ASP A 905 -27.11 26.77 -2.66
CA ASP A 905 -27.39 26.30 -4.03
C ASP A 905 -28.88 26.10 -4.35
N ASN A 906 -29.35 26.84 -5.35
CA ASN A 906 -30.71 26.81 -5.89
C ASN A 906 -30.95 25.59 -6.81
N SER A 907 -30.08 24.58 -6.78
CA SER A 907 -30.22 23.38 -7.61
C SER A 907 -31.24 22.42 -6.96
N ARG A 908 -32.46 22.47 -7.47
CA ARG A 908 -33.67 21.75 -7.03
C ARG A 908 -33.59 20.22 -7.07
N ASP A 909 -32.43 19.62 -7.36
CA ASP A 909 -32.40 18.30 -8.00
C ASP A 909 -31.83 17.14 -7.15
N ASN A 910 -31.16 17.37 -6.01
CA ASN A 910 -30.34 16.30 -5.38
C ASN A 910 -30.67 15.86 -3.93
N ASN A 911 -31.37 16.65 -3.10
CA ASN A 911 -31.67 16.31 -1.70
C ASN A 911 -33.20 16.23 -1.49
N ARG A 912 -33.75 15.05 -1.15
CA ARG A 912 -35.22 14.84 -1.07
C ARG A 912 -35.79 14.62 0.34
N PHE A 913 -34.95 14.39 1.35
CA PHE A 913 -35.36 14.38 2.77
C PHE A 913 -34.22 14.82 3.68
N VAL A 914 -34.50 15.73 4.62
CA VAL A 914 -33.52 16.29 5.56
C VAL A 914 -34.13 16.37 6.97
N MET A 915 -33.35 15.95 7.96
CA MET A 915 -33.65 16.12 9.39
C MET A 915 -32.46 16.79 10.08
N PHE A 916 -32.70 17.75 10.97
CA PHE A 916 -31.62 18.39 11.71
C PHE A 916 -31.94 18.68 13.17
N TRP A 917 -30.88 18.69 13.97
CA TRP A 917 -30.88 18.89 15.42
C TRP A 917 -29.91 20.01 15.80
N TYR A 918 -30.24 20.76 16.85
CA TYR A 918 -29.34 21.72 17.49
C TYR A 918 -28.89 21.20 18.85
N PHE A 919 -27.58 21.12 19.06
CA PHE A 919 -26.98 20.75 20.35
C PHE A 919 -26.23 21.97 20.90
N GLY A 920 -26.89 22.83 21.68
CA GLY A 920 -26.27 24.05 22.26
C GLY A 920 -27.21 25.11 22.84
N GLU A 921 -26.68 25.97 23.73
CA GLU A 921 -27.34 27.23 24.11
C GLU A 921 -27.08 28.28 23.01
N VAL A 922 -28.14 28.68 22.30
CA VAL A 922 -28.03 29.70 21.26
C VAL A 922 -28.14 31.09 21.89
N TRP A 923 -27.29 32.01 21.44
CA TRP A 923 -27.38 33.44 21.70
C TRP A 923 -28.82 33.96 21.48
N GLU A 924 -29.34 34.68 22.48
CA GLU A 924 -30.57 35.49 22.52
C GLU A 924 -31.62 35.24 21.41
N GLY A 925 -32.63 34.40 21.71
CA GLY A 925 -33.93 34.40 21.01
C GLY A 925 -34.23 33.20 20.10
N TRP A 926 -33.24 32.36 19.79
CA TRP A 926 -33.44 31.14 18.99
C TRP A 926 -33.44 29.91 19.92
N LYS A 927 -34.63 29.48 20.38
CA LYS A 927 -34.76 28.18 21.06
C LYS A 927 -34.14 27.08 20.19
N GLN A 928 -33.49 26.08 20.81
CA GLN A 928 -33.15 24.79 20.19
C GLN A 928 -34.37 24.30 19.40
N ARG A 929 -34.20 23.70 18.21
CA ARG A 929 -35.31 23.33 17.31
C ARG A 929 -35.05 21.98 16.65
N MET A 930 -36.10 21.22 16.37
CA MET A 930 -36.02 20.10 15.43
C MET A 930 -36.95 20.40 14.25
N ASN A 931 -36.45 20.24 13.02
CA ASN A 931 -37.24 20.35 11.79
C ASN A 931 -36.96 19.12 10.91
N ALA A 932 -38.01 18.60 10.28
CA ALA A 932 -37.93 17.65 9.19
C ALA A 932 -38.56 18.31 7.96
N ASP A 933 -37.92 18.16 6.80
CA ASP A 933 -38.43 18.69 5.53
C ASP A 933 -38.58 17.55 4.51
N GLY A 934 -39.74 17.50 3.88
CA GLY A 934 -40.09 16.53 2.83
C GLY A 934 -40.41 17.26 1.53
N VAL A 935 -40.49 16.53 0.41
CA VAL A 935 -40.79 17.15 -0.90
C VAL A 935 -42.14 17.89 -0.83
N PRO A 936 -42.20 19.22 -1.08
CA PRO A 936 -43.47 19.94 -1.14
C PRO A 936 -44.28 19.48 -2.36
N PRO A 937 -45.62 19.61 -2.34
CA PRO A 937 -46.44 19.37 -3.52
C PRO A 937 -45.95 20.19 -4.73
N GLU A 938 -46.04 19.58 -5.92
CA GLU A 938 -45.54 20.13 -7.18
C GLU A 938 -45.95 21.62 -7.37
N GLY A 939 -44.97 22.53 -7.43
CA GLY A 939 -45.19 23.97 -7.68
C GLY A 939 -44.92 24.95 -6.52
N GLN A 940 -44.50 24.50 -5.33
CA GLN A 940 -44.15 25.38 -4.21
C GLN A 940 -42.64 25.39 -3.90
N THR A 941 -42.11 26.55 -3.47
CA THR A 941 -40.67 26.73 -3.16
C THR A 941 -40.28 26.08 -1.83
N PRO A 942 -39.15 25.34 -1.73
CA PRO A 942 -38.86 24.47 -0.58
C PRO A 942 -38.14 25.17 0.60
N TRP A 943 -38.03 26.49 0.62
CA TRP A 943 -37.30 27.19 1.70
C TRP A 943 -38.27 27.91 2.63
N LEU A 944 -38.14 27.63 3.94
CA LEU A 944 -38.39 28.35 5.22
C LEU A 944 -39.14 29.71 5.28
N ALA A 945 -39.67 30.25 4.18
CA ALA A 945 -40.34 31.55 4.12
C ALA A 945 -41.81 31.48 4.51
N ASP A 946 -42.47 30.32 4.38
CA ASP A 946 -43.83 30.14 4.89
C ASP A 946 -43.82 29.43 6.24
N ALA A 947 -44.31 30.13 7.25
CA ALA A 947 -44.45 29.68 8.63
C ALA A 947 -45.36 28.45 8.81
N ASP A 948 -45.98 27.95 7.74
CA ASP A 948 -47.04 26.95 7.78
C ASP A 948 -46.59 25.51 7.42
N TYR A 949 -45.38 25.29 6.84
CA TYR A 949 -44.95 23.95 6.41
C TYR A 949 -43.84 23.31 7.24
N GLY A 950 -43.03 24.09 7.97
CA GLY A 950 -42.10 23.55 8.95
C GLY A 950 -42.83 23.27 10.26
N ARG A 951 -43.19 22.02 10.56
CA ARG A 951 -43.65 21.64 11.91
C ARG A 951 -42.45 21.74 12.86
N ARG A 952 -42.45 22.78 13.69
CA ARG A 952 -41.42 23.07 14.69
C ARG A 952 -41.80 22.38 16.00
N TYR A 953 -40.95 21.50 16.48
CA TYR A 953 -41.06 20.97 17.85
C TYR A 953 -39.98 21.61 18.73
N ASP A 954 -40.37 22.03 19.93
CA ASP A 954 -39.43 22.46 20.98
C ASP A 954 -38.67 21.18 21.44
N PRO A 955 -37.36 21.04 21.17
CA PRO A 955 -36.59 19.92 21.67
C PRO A 955 -36.42 20.05 23.18
N VAL A 956 -36.37 18.91 23.85
CA VAL A 956 -36.00 18.82 25.26
C VAL A 956 -34.49 19.01 25.38
N ASN A 957 -34.05 19.75 26.38
CA ASN A 957 -32.64 19.96 26.71
C ASN A 957 -31.96 18.61 26.99
N PHE A 958 -31.28 18.07 25.98
CA PHE A 958 -30.38 16.93 26.14
C PHE A 958 -28.99 17.47 26.46
N CYS A 959 -28.32 16.89 27.48
CA CYS A 959 -27.11 17.44 28.07
C CYS A 959 -26.00 17.62 27.02
N THR A 960 -25.39 18.80 27.00
CA THR A 960 -24.47 19.30 25.95
C THR A 960 -23.04 18.78 26.04
N ALA A 961 -22.72 17.90 26.99
CA ALA A 961 -21.39 17.30 27.11
C ALA A 961 -21.42 15.87 27.65
N ILE A 962 -20.67 14.97 27.01
CA ILE A 962 -20.42 13.58 27.49
C ILE A 962 -19.83 13.57 28.93
N ALA A 963 -19.25 14.68 29.40
CA ALA A 963 -18.58 14.81 30.68
C ALA A 963 -19.48 14.71 31.94
N GLU A 964 -20.81 14.76 31.83
CA GLU A 964 -21.73 14.78 33.00
C GLU A 964 -22.52 13.47 33.24
N ASN A 965 -22.03 12.30 32.80
CA ASN A 965 -22.64 10.97 33.02
C ASN A 965 -24.00 10.70 32.31
N ALA A 966 -24.48 11.57 31.42
CA ALA A 966 -25.79 11.41 30.75
C ALA A 966 -25.77 10.52 29.48
N GLY A 967 -24.59 10.21 28.91
CA GLY A 967 -24.45 9.38 27.70
C GLY A 967 -24.85 10.07 26.39
N LEU A 968 -24.66 9.39 25.25
CA LEU A 968 -25.15 9.84 23.94
C LEU A 968 -26.69 9.80 23.88
N VAL A 969 -27.31 10.65 23.06
CA VAL A 969 -28.77 10.62 22.81
C VAL A 969 -29.08 9.47 21.87
N ASP A 970 -29.97 8.58 22.28
CA ASP A 970 -30.51 7.51 21.44
C ASP A 970 -31.56 8.09 20.48
N VAL A 971 -31.35 7.90 19.18
CA VAL A 971 -32.18 8.45 18.12
C VAL A 971 -32.77 7.31 17.30
N THR A 972 -34.09 7.16 17.37
CA THR A 972 -34.84 6.24 16.50
C THR A 972 -35.73 7.02 15.56
N ILE A 973 -35.64 6.77 14.26
CA ILE A 973 -36.48 7.36 13.23
C ILE A 973 -37.24 6.23 12.52
N GLU A 974 -38.56 6.32 12.48
CA GLU A 974 -39.45 5.37 11.81
C GLU A 974 -40.23 6.08 10.70
N HIS A 975 -40.30 5.47 9.53
CA HIS A 975 -41.19 5.91 8.45
C HIS A 975 -42.31 4.91 8.27
N ASP A 976 -43.52 5.44 8.19
CA ASP A 976 -44.76 4.73 7.95
C ASP A 976 -45.34 5.30 6.64
N ALA A 977 -45.15 4.54 5.56
CA ALA A 977 -45.47 4.98 4.21
C ALA A 977 -46.98 5.07 3.99
N GLU A 978 -47.76 4.18 4.61
CA GLU A 978 -49.23 4.19 4.50
C GLU A 978 -49.82 5.43 5.17
N LEU A 979 -49.36 5.76 6.39
CA LEU A 979 -49.83 6.94 7.12
C LEU A 979 -49.13 8.24 6.70
N LYS A 980 -48.16 8.18 5.78
CA LYS A 980 -47.29 9.31 5.38
C LYS A 980 -46.73 10.03 6.61
N ARG A 981 -46.14 9.25 7.51
CA ARG A 981 -45.67 9.72 8.80
C ARG A 981 -44.21 9.35 8.99
N VAL A 982 -43.41 10.31 9.43
CA VAL A 982 -42.09 10.06 10.01
C VAL A 982 -42.17 10.31 11.50
N ARG A 983 -41.74 9.36 12.31
CA ARG A 983 -41.64 9.48 13.77
C ARG A 983 -40.18 9.54 14.16
N CYS A 984 -39.79 10.51 14.97
CA CYS A 984 -38.46 10.56 15.59
C CYS A 984 -38.60 10.46 17.10
N ILE A 985 -37.93 9.48 17.70
CA ILE A 985 -37.85 9.24 19.14
C ILE A 985 -36.43 9.58 19.58
N LEU A 986 -36.30 10.40 20.62
CA LEU A 986 -35.04 10.82 21.22
C LEU A 986 -35.03 10.42 22.70
N GLU A 987 -34.06 9.61 23.11
CA GLU A 987 -33.94 9.14 24.50
C GLU A 987 -32.56 9.47 25.11
N GLN A 988 -32.52 10.00 26.33
CA GLN A 988 -31.27 10.22 27.07
C GLN A 988 -31.55 10.26 28.58
N GLY A 989 -30.78 9.52 29.37
CA GLY A 989 -30.84 9.58 30.84
C GLY A 989 -32.24 9.35 31.45
N GLY A 990 -33.10 8.57 30.79
CA GLY A 990 -34.48 8.30 31.22
C GLY A 990 -35.54 9.31 30.73
N ASN A 991 -35.14 10.36 30.01
CA ASN A 991 -36.07 11.23 29.29
C ASN A 991 -36.30 10.67 27.88
N CYS A 992 -37.54 10.70 27.39
CA CYS A 992 -37.93 10.28 26.05
C CYS A 992 -38.81 11.36 25.40
N VAL A 993 -38.51 11.72 24.15
CA VAL A 993 -39.28 12.67 23.35
C VAL A 993 -39.67 11.99 22.05
N THR A 994 -40.94 12.07 21.68
CA THR A 994 -41.44 11.56 20.40
C THR A 994 -42.01 12.70 19.58
N ASN A 995 -41.46 12.90 18.38
CA ASN A 995 -41.93 13.87 17.40
C ASN A 995 -42.54 13.14 16.21
N ASP A 996 -43.84 13.34 16.01
CA ASP A 996 -44.58 12.78 14.86
C ASP A 996 -44.72 13.86 13.77
N PHE A 997 -44.14 13.58 12.60
CA PHE A 997 -44.25 14.41 11.41
C PHE A 997 -45.25 13.76 10.44
N GLU A 998 -46.46 14.31 10.35
CA GLU A 998 -47.52 13.83 9.46
C GLU A 998 -47.45 14.50 8.09
N ASN A 999 -48.06 13.87 7.07
CA ASN A 999 -47.98 14.27 5.66
C ASN A 999 -46.55 14.30 5.10
N MET A 1000 -45.63 13.59 5.75
CA MET A 1000 -44.28 13.39 5.27
C MET A 1000 -44.30 12.27 4.26
N THR A 1001 -44.12 12.61 2.99
CA THR A 1001 -43.77 11.60 1.99
C THR A 1001 -42.25 11.63 1.88
N VAL A 1002 -41.59 10.57 2.34
CA VAL A 1002 -40.19 10.30 1.93
C VAL A 1002 -40.28 9.83 0.48
N SER A 1003 -40.59 10.78 -0.40
CA SER A 1003 -40.80 10.51 -1.82
C SER A 1003 -39.54 9.85 -2.35
N PRO A 1004 -39.65 8.81 -3.20
CA PRO A 1004 -38.50 8.15 -3.80
C PRO A 1004 -37.47 9.19 -4.23
N VAL A 1005 -36.23 9.04 -3.79
CA VAL A 1005 -35.14 9.97 -4.12
C VAL A 1005 -34.82 9.92 -5.63
N ASN A 1006 -35.47 8.99 -6.34
CA ASN A 1006 -35.47 8.67 -7.77
C ASN A 1006 -36.55 7.63 -8.11
N ASP A 1007 -36.70 7.31 -9.40
CA ASP A 1007 -37.69 6.33 -9.92
C ASP A 1007 -37.55 4.91 -9.32
N ASP A 1008 -36.47 4.59 -8.59
CA ASP A 1008 -36.19 3.26 -8.03
C ASP A 1008 -36.38 3.11 -6.50
N GLY A 1009 -36.71 4.18 -5.75
CA GLY A 1009 -37.10 4.08 -4.34
C GLY A 1009 -35.97 3.92 -3.31
N CYS A 1010 -34.71 4.18 -3.65
CA CYS A 1010 -33.57 4.04 -2.73
C CYS A 1010 -32.80 5.35 -2.49
N ALA A 1011 -32.00 5.44 -1.42
CA ALA A 1011 -31.20 6.61 -1.09
C ALA A 1011 -29.86 6.26 -0.41
N TYR A 1012 -28.87 7.13 -0.53
CA TYR A 1012 -27.72 7.17 0.36
C TYR A 1012 -28.06 7.89 1.65
N ILE A 1013 -27.42 7.50 2.75
CA ILE A 1013 -27.54 8.14 4.05
C ILE A 1013 -26.34 9.04 4.25
N HIS A 1014 -26.59 10.29 4.61
CA HIS A 1014 -25.56 11.30 4.81
C HIS A 1014 -25.72 11.94 6.19
N PHE A 1015 -24.62 12.08 6.93
CA PHE A 1015 -24.58 12.91 8.14
C PHE A 1015 -23.63 14.08 7.95
N ASN A 1016 -24.02 15.27 8.43
CA ASN A 1016 -23.25 16.51 8.28
C ASN A 1016 -23.22 17.32 9.58
N ARG A 1017 -22.16 18.10 9.75
CA ARG A 1017 -22.00 19.11 10.80
C ARG A 1017 -21.91 20.51 10.17
N ASP A 1018 -22.72 21.46 10.64
CA ASP A 1018 -22.50 22.90 10.42
C ASP A 1018 -21.97 23.55 11.71
N PRO A 1019 -20.71 24.02 11.73
CA PRO A 1019 -20.06 24.54 12.93
C PRO A 1019 -20.64 25.87 13.44
N GLU A 1020 -21.38 26.64 12.64
CA GLU A 1020 -21.87 28.00 13.00
C GLU A 1020 -20.81 28.93 13.67
N GLY A 1021 -19.52 28.75 13.34
CA GLY A 1021 -18.41 29.53 13.92
C GLY A 1021 -17.98 29.09 15.33
N LYS A 1022 -18.38 27.90 15.79
CA LYS A 1022 -17.83 27.26 17.00
C LYS A 1022 -17.34 25.84 16.72
N PRO A 1023 -16.14 25.47 17.20
CA PRO A 1023 -15.63 24.10 17.11
C PRO A 1023 -16.45 23.17 18.03
N ALA A 1024 -16.93 22.07 17.47
CA ALA A 1024 -17.74 21.07 18.16
C ALA A 1024 -17.58 19.72 17.48
N ARG A 1025 -17.34 18.66 18.22
CA ARG A 1025 -17.27 17.31 17.64
C ARG A 1025 -18.57 16.58 17.90
N ILE A 1026 -19.14 15.99 16.85
CA ILE A 1026 -20.33 15.13 16.93
C ILE A 1026 -19.87 13.68 16.86
N GLU A 1027 -20.33 12.85 17.77
CA GLU A 1027 -20.12 11.40 17.76
C GLU A 1027 -21.43 10.68 17.43
N ILE A 1028 -21.41 9.71 16.52
CA ILE A 1028 -22.54 8.86 16.11
C ILE A 1028 -22.14 7.38 16.33
N THR A 1029 -22.86 6.62 17.15
CA THR A 1029 -22.59 5.18 17.40
C THR A 1029 -23.84 4.34 17.17
N ASP A 1030 -23.70 3.01 17.18
CA ASP A 1030 -24.82 2.05 17.12
C ASP A 1030 -25.80 2.29 15.95
N PHE A 1031 -25.28 2.74 14.81
CA PHE A 1031 -26.10 2.98 13.63
C PHE A 1031 -26.64 1.67 13.05
N SER A 1032 -27.94 1.63 12.77
CA SER A 1032 -28.59 0.60 11.98
C SER A 1032 -29.73 1.18 11.14
N PHE A 1033 -29.96 0.60 9.98
CA PHE A 1033 -31.09 0.87 9.10
C PHE A 1033 -31.72 -0.45 8.67
N GLU A 1034 -33.01 -0.60 8.91
CA GLU A 1034 -33.79 -1.82 8.73
C GLU A 1034 -35.06 -1.52 7.92
N GLN A 1035 -35.40 -2.41 6.98
CA GLN A 1035 -36.71 -2.43 6.34
C GLN A 1035 -37.72 -3.16 7.24
N LEU A 1036 -38.86 -2.53 7.51
CA LEU A 1036 -39.90 -3.10 8.36
C LEU A 1036 -40.99 -3.83 7.56
N ASP A 1037 -41.13 -3.53 6.28
CA ASP A 1037 -42.03 -4.24 5.38
C ASP A 1037 -41.33 -5.49 4.77
N SER A 1038 -42.14 -6.42 4.25
CA SER A 1038 -41.65 -7.68 3.67
C SER A 1038 -41.82 -7.75 2.15
N GLU A 1039 -42.21 -6.65 1.52
CA GLU A 1039 -42.56 -6.62 0.11
C GLU A 1039 -41.32 -6.45 -0.77
N ASP A 1040 -41.16 -7.35 -1.73
CA ASP A 1040 -40.10 -7.26 -2.72
C ASP A 1040 -40.49 -6.33 -3.87
N VAL A 1041 -40.29 -5.04 -3.67
CA VAL A 1041 -40.64 -3.99 -4.65
C VAL A 1041 -39.85 -4.07 -5.96
N PHE A 1042 -38.72 -4.79 -5.98
CA PHE A 1042 -37.91 -4.96 -7.18
C PHE A 1042 -38.34 -6.16 -8.04
N ALA A 1043 -39.42 -6.85 -7.68
CA ALA A 1043 -39.88 -8.04 -8.38
C ALA A 1043 -40.10 -7.85 -9.89
N SER A 1044 -40.52 -6.65 -10.32
CA SER A 1044 -40.82 -6.33 -11.72
C SER A 1044 -39.64 -5.69 -12.48
N ALA A 1045 -38.59 -5.26 -11.78
CA ALA A 1045 -37.49 -4.51 -12.36
C ALA A 1045 -36.46 -5.45 -13.00
N PRO A 1046 -36.17 -5.33 -14.31
CA PRO A 1046 -35.18 -6.16 -14.98
C PRO A 1046 -33.75 -5.79 -14.53
N TYR A 1047 -32.86 -6.78 -14.47
CA TYR A 1047 -31.43 -6.53 -14.26
C TYR A 1047 -30.67 -6.11 -15.52
N ALA A 1048 -31.20 -6.44 -16.70
CA ALA A 1048 -30.59 -6.13 -18.00
C ALA A 1048 -31.66 -5.89 -19.08
N ALA A 1049 -31.30 -5.18 -20.16
CA ALA A 1049 -32.17 -5.02 -21.32
C ALA A 1049 -32.35 -6.34 -22.04
N ALA A 1050 -31.23 -7.01 -22.32
CA ALA A 1050 -31.21 -8.31 -22.94
C ALA A 1050 -30.11 -9.22 -22.36
N VAL A 1051 -30.44 -10.50 -22.17
CA VAL A 1051 -29.47 -11.54 -21.81
C VAL A 1051 -29.49 -12.64 -22.86
N LYS A 1052 -28.30 -13.05 -23.31
CA LYS A 1052 -28.11 -14.25 -24.15
C LYS A 1052 -27.30 -15.30 -23.38
N ILE A 1053 -27.83 -16.52 -23.29
CA ILE A 1053 -27.18 -17.68 -22.67
C ILE A 1053 -26.68 -18.61 -23.78
N ASP A 1054 -25.37 -18.78 -23.90
CA ASP A 1054 -24.76 -19.73 -24.85
C ASP A 1054 -24.58 -21.14 -24.25
N VAL A 1055 -24.24 -22.09 -25.12
CA VAL A 1055 -23.84 -23.45 -24.73
C VAL A 1055 -22.53 -23.38 -23.93
N GLY A 1056 -22.54 -23.84 -22.68
CA GLY A 1056 -21.38 -23.76 -21.78
C GLY A 1056 -21.50 -22.71 -20.67
N ALA A 1057 -22.55 -21.88 -20.70
CA ALA A 1057 -22.89 -21.01 -19.56
C ALA A 1057 -23.18 -21.83 -18.28
N GLY A 1058 -22.75 -21.28 -17.16
CA GLY A 1058 -22.86 -21.81 -15.80
C GLY A 1058 -24.18 -21.45 -15.11
N THR A 1059 -24.14 -21.25 -13.79
CA THR A 1059 -25.31 -21.06 -12.92
C THR A 1059 -25.69 -19.58 -12.76
N ILE A 1060 -26.98 -19.27 -12.82
CA ILE A 1060 -27.58 -18.01 -12.37
C ILE A 1060 -27.89 -18.17 -10.89
N SER A 1061 -27.30 -17.32 -10.08
CA SER A 1061 -27.39 -17.43 -8.63
C SER A 1061 -28.22 -16.29 -8.06
N LEU A 1062 -29.12 -16.62 -7.14
CA LEU A 1062 -30.04 -15.67 -6.52
C LEU A 1062 -29.61 -15.43 -5.07
N ASP A 1063 -29.29 -14.18 -4.77
CA ASP A 1063 -28.86 -13.69 -3.46
C ASP A 1063 -29.86 -12.66 -2.95
N SER A 1064 -30.78 -13.06 -2.07
CA SER A 1064 -31.78 -12.17 -1.49
C SER A 1064 -31.80 -12.28 0.02
N PRO A 1065 -31.81 -11.14 0.73
CA PRO A 1065 -32.09 -11.11 2.16
C PRO A 1065 -33.58 -11.37 2.47
N VAL A 1066 -34.47 -11.38 1.47
CA VAL A 1066 -35.92 -11.59 1.65
C VAL A 1066 -36.33 -12.98 1.16
N ALA A 1067 -37.09 -13.71 1.97
CA ALA A 1067 -37.64 -15.00 1.55
C ALA A 1067 -38.69 -14.80 0.46
N GLY A 1068 -38.61 -15.58 -0.63
CA GLY A 1068 -39.53 -15.50 -1.75
C GLY A 1068 -39.21 -14.38 -2.75
N GLY A 1069 -38.04 -13.73 -2.67
CA GLY A 1069 -37.66 -12.66 -3.58
C GLY A 1069 -37.72 -13.08 -5.06
N ILE A 1070 -38.24 -12.21 -5.93
CA ILE A 1070 -38.45 -12.43 -7.36
C ILE A 1070 -37.43 -11.63 -8.18
N PHE A 1071 -36.65 -12.31 -9.01
CA PHE A 1071 -35.59 -11.71 -9.83
C PHE A 1071 -36.00 -11.73 -11.29
N LYS A 1072 -36.36 -10.58 -11.88
CA LYS A 1072 -36.57 -10.49 -13.34
C LYS A 1072 -35.22 -10.33 -14.02
N LEU A 1073 -34.77 -11.37 -14.75
CA LEU A 1073 -33.42 -11.38 -15.33
C LEU A 1073 -33.22 -10.26 -16.36
N ALA A 1074 -34.12 -10.17 -17.34
CA ALA A 1074 -34.04 -9.18 -18.41
C ALA A 1074 -35.40 -8.91 -19.05
N GLU A 1075 -35.51 -7.84 -19.84
CA GLU A 1075 -36.68 -7.63 -20.71
C GLU A 1075 -36.72 -8.62 -21.87
N SER A 1076 -35.55 -9.01 -22.39
CA SER A 1076 -35.42 -10.03 -23.44
C SER A 1076 -34.41 -11.10 -23.04
N LEU A 1077 -34.80 -12.37 -23.15
CA LEU A 1077 -33.92 -13.51 -22.91
C LEU A 1077 -33.79 -14.37 -24.16
N ALA A 1078 -32.56 -14.68 -24.56
CA ALA A 1078 -32.24 -15.61 -25.63
C ALA A 1078 -31.43 -16.79 -25.10
N VAL A 1079 -31.89 -18.00 -25.39
CA VAL A 1079 -31.22 -19.26 -25.01
C VAL A 1079 -30.74 -19.96 -26.28
N ALA A 1080 -29.43 -20.18 -26.38
CA ALA A 1080 -28.84 -20.89 -27.51
C ALA A 1080 -29.29 -22.36 -27.56
N ASP A 1081 -29.24 -22.96 -28.75
CA ASP A 1081 -29.59 -24.37 -28.92
C ASP A 1081 -28.66 -25.26 -28.09
N GLY A 1082 -29.23 -26.16 -27.28
CA GLY A 1082 -28.49 -27.00 -26.34
C GLY A 1082 -28.02 -26.33 -25.04
N ALA A 1083 -28.29 -25.04 -24.81
CA ALA A 1083 -27.97 -24.39 -23.54
C ALA A 1083 -28.92 -24.82 -22.40
N ILE A 1084 -28.41 -24.80 -21.16
CA ILE A 1084 -29.16 -25.14 -19.94
C ILE A 1084 -29.17 -23.92 -19.03
N VAL A 1085 -30.35 -23.46 -18.63
CA VAL A 1085 -30.50 -22.41 -17.62
C VAL A 1085 -30.41 -23.05 -16.25
N ARG A 1086 -29.26 -22.87 -15.58
CA ARG A 1086 -29.04 -23.37 -14.21
C ARG A 1086 -29.38 -22.28 -13.20
N VAL A 1087 -30.13 -22.60 -12.16
CA VAL A 1087 -30.59 -21.64 -11.14
C VAL A 1087 -30.30 -22.18 -9.75
N SER A 1088 -29.73 -21.35 -8.90
CA SER A 1088 -29.51 -21.68 -7.49
C SER A 1088 -29.80 -20.51 -6.57
N SER A 1089 -30.40 -20.80 -5.41
CA SER A 1089 -30.69 -19.83 -4.35
C SER A 1089 -29.75 -20.06 -3.18
N TYR A 1090 -28.96 -19.04 -2.80
CA TYR A 1090 -27.88 -19.23 -1.83
C TYR A 1090 -28.30 -19.26 -0.36
N ASP A 1091 -29.23 -18.40 0.03
CA ASP A 1091 -29.60 -18.21 1.44
C ASP A 1091 -31.08 -18.54 1.66
N LYS A 1092 -31.94 -17.76 1.01
CA LYS A 1092 -33.39 -17.92 1.08
C LYS A 1092 -33.95 -18.40 -0.24
N ALA A 1093 -35.05 -19.16 -0.17
CA ALA A 1093 -35.78 -19.57 -1.36
C ALA A 1093 -36.19 -18.35 -2.19
N ALA A 1094 -35.92 -18.38 -3.49
CA ALA A 1094 -36.15 -17.25 -4.39
C ALA A 1094 -36.70 -17.70 -5.75
N THR A 1095 -37.27 -16.76 -6.48
CA THR A 1095 -37.85 -16.98 -7.81
C THR A 1095 -37.02 -16.25 -8.86
N LEU A 1096 -36.59 -16.94 -9.91
CA LEU A 1096 -36.07 -16.32 -11.14
C LEU A 1096 -37.23 -16.19 -12.15
N ASP A 1097 -37.57 -14.96 -12.53
CA ASP A 1097 -38.51 -14.68 -13.61
C ASP A 1097 -37.76 -14.47 -14.93
N LEU A 1098 -38.03 -15.37 -15.88
CA LEU A 1098 -37.43 -15.37 -17.21
C LEU A 1098 -38.29 -14.64 -18.26
N GLY A 1099 -39.48 -14.17 -17.91
CA GLY A 1099 -40.42 -13.59 -18.86
C GLY A 1099 -40.78 -14.58 -19.98
N VAL A 1100 -40.67 -14.14 -21.23
CA VAL A 1100 -40.89 -15.00 -22.42
C VAL A 1100 -39.53 -15.29 -23.07
N PRO A 1101 -38.87 -16.41 -22.75
CA PRO A 1101 -37.58 -16.73 -23.36
C PRO A 1101 -37.73 -16.98 -24.85
N SER A 1102 -36.75 -16.55 -25.64
CA SER A 1102 -36.57 -17.00 -27.03
C SER A 1102 -35.55 -18.13 -27.04
N CYS A 1103 -35.84 -19.23 -27.73
CA CYS A 1103 -34.95 -20.38 -27.83
C CYS A 1103 -34.56 -20.56 -29.30
N ALA A 1104 -33.26 -20.77 -29.57
CA ALA A 1104 -32.79 -21.06 -30.91
C ALA A 1104 -33.11 -22.51 -31.34
N GLY A 1105 -33.20 -23.43 -30.37
CA GLY A 1105 -33.56 -24.83 -30.57
C GLY A 1105 -35.02 -25.15 -30.23
N ASP A 1106 -35.38 -26.43 -30.38
CA ASP A 1106 -36.72 -26.96 -30.08
C ASP A 1106 -36.92 -27.33 -28.60
N THR A 1107 -35.85 -27.25 -27.81
CA THR A 1107 -35.80 -27.68 -26.41
C THR A 1107 -35.37 -26.55 -25.49
N LEU A 1108 -36.14 -26.27 -24.44
CA LEU A 1108 -35.75 -25.41 -23.31
C LEU A 1108 -35.38 -26.28 -22.11
N SER A 1109 -34.13 -26.19 -21.65
CA SER A 1109 -33.62 -26.96 -20.50
C SER A 1109 -33.37 -26.05 -19.30
N ILE A 1110 -33.97 -26.39 -18.16
CA ILE A 1110 -33.85 -25.67 -16.90
C ILE A 1110 -33.42 -26.66 -15.83
N ASN A 1111 -32.42 -26.28 -15.03
CA ASN A 1111 -31.99 -27.01 -13.86
C ASN A 1111 -32.01 -26.06 -12.66
N ALA A 1112 -32.78 -26.40 -11.63
CA ALA A 1112 -32.99 -25.55 -10.48
C ALA A 1112 -32.76 -26.36 -9.20
N ASP A 1113 -32.10 -25.76 -8.20
CA ASP A 1113 -32.00 -26.39 -6.88
C ASP A 1113 -33.37 -26.44 -6.16
N ALA A 1114 -33.46 -27.21 -5.07
CA ALA A 1114 -34.71 -27.41 -4.34
C ALA A 1114 -35.31 -26.13 -3.74
N ASN A 1115 -34.50 -25.09 -3.55
CA ASN A 1115 -34.91 -23.80 -2.98
C ASN A 1115 -35.26 -22.76 -4.06
N SER A 1116 -35.02 -23.08 -5.33
CA SER A 1116 -35.25 -22.18 -6.46
C SER A 1116 -36.60 -22.42 -7.10
N THR A 1117 -37.32 -21.33 -7.37
CA THR A 1117 -38.47 -21.32 -8.28
C THR A 1117 -38.06 -20.64 -9.60
N VAL A 1118 -38.47 -21.19 -10.73
CA VAL A 1118 -38.28 -20.55 -12.04
C VAL A 1118 -39.65 -20.27 -12.64
N ARG A 1119 -39.91 -19.00 -12.95
CA ARG A 1119 -41.17 -18.51 -13.53
C ARG A 1119 -40.97 -18.14 -15.00
N ILE A 1120 -41.95 -18.50 -15.83
CA ILE A 1120 -42.07 -18.01 -17.21
C ILE A 1120 -43.44 -17.38 -17.45
N ALA A 1121 -43.50 -16.37 -18.32
CA ALA A 1121 -44.74 -15.69 -18.68
C ALA A 1121 -45.48 -16.38 -19.85
N ALA A 1122 -44.75 -17.10 -20.71
CA ALA A 1122 -45.32 -17.94 -21.77
C ALA A 1122 -44.28 -18.97 -22.24
N LEU A 1123 -44.76 -20.05 -22.88
CA LEU A 1123 -43.88 -20.97 -23.56
C LEU A 1123 -43.41 -20.34 -24.88
N PRO A 1124 -42.14 -20.51 -25.26
CA PRO A 1124 -41.67 -20.02 -26.55
C PRO A 1124 -42.37 -20.79 -27.67
N ASN A 1125 -42.91 -20.09 -28.67
CA ASN A 1125 -43.71 -20.69 -29.76
C ASN A 1125 -42.98 -21.78 -30.56
N VAL A 1126 -41.64 -21.80 -30.51
CA VAL A 1126 -40.76 -22.77 -31.19
C VAL A 1126 -40.40 -24.00 -30.35
N VAL A 1127 -40.71 -24.01 -29.05
CA VAL A 1127 -40.29 -25.08 -28.14
C VAL A 1127 -41.30 -26.24 -28.17
N SER A 1128 -40.84 -27.39 -28.68
CA SER A 1128 -41.60 -28.64 -28.69
C SER A 1128 -41.37 -29.48 -27.43
N LYS A 1129 -40.25 -29.23 -26.73
CA LYS A 1129 -39.85 -29.95 -25.51
C LYS A 1129 -39.32 -29.00 -24.43
N MET A 1130 -39.77 -29.19 -23.19
CA MET A 1130 -39.21 -28.54 -22.02
C MET A 1130 -38.68 -29.59 -21.06
N LEU A 1131 -37.44 -29.43 -20.61
CA LEU A 1131 -36.77 -30.28 -19.64
C LEU A 1131 -36.55 -29.47 -18.36
N VAL A 1132 -37.09 -29.94 -17.24
CA VAL A 1132 -36.94 -29.30 -15.93
C VAL A 1132 -36.33 -30.31 -14.97
N ASP A 1133 -35.24 -29.94 -14.33
CA ASP A 1133 -34.46 -30.78 -13.45
C ASP A 1133 -34.33 -30.13 -12.06
N GLY A 1134 -34.95 -30.73 -11.04
CA GLY A 1134 -35.05 -30.15 -9.69
C GLY A 1134 -35.96 -28.92 -9.57
N GLY A 1135 -36.00 -28.33 -8.37
CA GLY A 1135 -36.70 -27.09 -8.03
C GLY A 1135 -38.20 -27.04 -8.31
N THR A 1136 -38.75 -25.83 -8.33
CA THR A 1136 -40.15 -25.56 -8.68
C THR A 1136 -40.25 -24.73 -9.95
N PHE A 1137 -41.13 -25.12 -10.87
CA PHE A 1137 -41.37 -24.40 -12.12
C PHE A 1137 -42.78 -23.78 -12.11
N GLU A 1138 -42.85 -22.46 -12.13
CA GLU A 1138 -44.10 -21.71 -12.06
C GLU A 1138 -44.63 -21.37 -13.47
N LEU A 1139 -45.86 -21.82 -13.74
CA LEU A 1139 -46.55 -21.63 -15.02
C LEU A 1139 -47.79 -20.73 -14.85
N PRO A 1140 -48.02 -19.79 -15.78
CA PRO A 1140 -49.10 -18.83 -15.68
C PRO A 1140 -50.45 -19.50 -15.90
N ALA A 1141 -51.46 -19.02 -15.19
CA ALA A 1141 -52.83 -19.52 -15.31
C ALA A 1141 -53.33 -19.41 -16.77
N GLY A 1142 -54.06 -20.43 -17.24
CA GLY A 1142 -54.61 -20.44 -18.59
C GLY A 1142 -53.61 -20.78 -19.71
N MET A 1143 -52.36 -21.11 -19.39
CA MET A 1143 -51.37 -21.57 -20.37
C MET A 1143 -51.90 -22.81 -21.13
N ASN A 1144 -51.90 -22.73 -22.47
CA ASN A 1144 -52.25 -23.83 -23.35
C ASN A 1144 -51.04 -24.25 -24.21
N ALA A 1145 -50.43 -25.35 -23.80
CA ALA A 1145 -49.23 -25.96 -24.37
C ALA A 1145 -49.53 -27.36 -24.91
N SER A 1146 -50.67 -27.54 -25.59
CA SER A 1146 -51.15 -28.85 -26.03
C SER A 1146 -50.19 -29.61 -26.96
N ASN A 1147 -49.23 -28.91 -27.56
CA ASN A 1147 -48.22 -29.48 -28.46
C ASN A 1147 -46.85 -29.71 -27.79
N ALA A 1148 -46.64 -29.21 -26.56
CA ALA A 1148 -45.36 -29.32 -25.87
C ALA A 1148 -45.25 -30.62 -25.06
N LYS A 1149 -44.05 -31.21 -25.03
CA LYS A 1149 -43.65 -32.25 -24.07
C LYS A 1149 -42.93 -31.59 -22.88
N LEU A 1150 -43.41 -31.81 -21.67
CA LEU A 1150 -42.73 -31.44 -20.43
C LEU A 1150 -42.10 -32.68 -19.79
N GLU A 1151 -40.83 -32.59 -19.42
CA GLU A 1151 -40.06 -33.65 -18.79
C GLU A 1151 -39.51 -33.15 -17.45
N LEU A 1152 -40.01 -33.70 -16.34
CA LEU A 1152 -39.63 -33.35 -14.97
C LEU A 1152 -38.68 -34.41 -14.42
N LEU A 1153 -37.52 -34.00 -13.93
CA LEU A 1153 -36.47 -34.86 -13.39
C LEU A 1153 -36.12 -34.47 -11.95
N ASN A 1154 -35.56 -35.42 -11.19
CA ASN A 1154 -34.94 -35.21 -9.87
C ASN A 1154 -35.80 -34.40 -8.87
N GLY A 1155 -37.10 -34.68 -8.85
CA GLY A 1155 -38.03 -34.05 -7.91
C GLY A 1155 -38.56 -32.67 -8.33
N ALA A 1156 -38.35 -32.27 -9.59
CA ALA A 1156 -38.95 -31.07 -10.18
C ALA A 1156 -40.48 -31.05 -10.02
N LYS A 1157 -41.01 -29.88 -9.68
CA LYS A 1157 -42.44 -29.65 -9.47
C LYS A 1157 -42.98 -28.55 -10.37
N ILE A 1158 -44.28 -28.57 -10.63
CA ILE A 1158 -45.02 -27.51 -11.35
C ILE A 1158 -45.89 -26.77 -10.35
N ARG A 1159 -45.75 -25.45 -10.27
CA ARG A 1159 -46.64 -24.56 -9.52
C ARG A 1159 -47.55 -23.78 -10.47
N THR A 1160 -48.84 -23.73 -10.20
CA THR A 1160 -49.79 -22.89 -10.95
C THR A 1160 -50.98 -22.48 -10.10
N SER A 1161 -51.52 -21.29 -10.35
CA SER A 1161 -52.72 -20.73 -9.69
C SER A 1161 -54.01 -20.95 -10.49
N GLY A 1162 -53.96 -21.61 -11.64
CA GLY A 1162 -55.12 -21.87 -12.49
C GLY A 1162 -55.01 -23.16 -13.30
N ASN A 1163 -55.94 -23.34 -14.24
CA ASN A 1163 -55.92 -24.51 -15.12
C ASN A 1163 -54.94 -24.30 -16.27
N ILE A 1164 -53.97 -25.19 -16.42
CA ILE A 1164 -53.04 -25.23 -17.56
C ILE A 1164 -53.23 -26.53 -18.35
N ALA A 1165 -53.00 -26.49 -19.67
CA ALA A 1165 -53.09 -27.66 -20.54
C ALA A 1165 -51.72 -27.98 -21.16
N ILE A 1166 -51.24 -29.22 -21.00
CA ILE A 1166 -49.96 -29.68 -21.55
C ILE A 1166 -50.18 -30.94 -22.38
N GLY A 1167 -49.51 -31.05 -23.53
CA GLY A 1167 -49.67 -32.19 -24.43
C GLY A 1167 -49.19 -33.51 -23.83
N ARG A 1168 -47.97 -33.53 -23.29
CA ARG A 1168 -47.39 -34.72 -22.62
C ARG A 1168 -46.54 -34.30 -21.44
N VAL A 1169 -46.64 -35.02 -20.32
CA VAL A 1169 -45.76 -34.85 -19.16
C VAL A 1169 -45.10 -36.19 -18.85
N SER A 1170 -43.78 -36.21 -18.65
CA SER A 1170 -43.05 -37.36 -18.09
C SER A 1170 -42.31 -36.95 -16.83
N VAL A 1171 -42.37 -37.78 -15.79
CA VAL A 1171 -41.70 -37.56 -14.50
C VAL A 1171 -40.70 -38.68 -14.27
N ASN A 1172 -39.41 -38.36 -14.16
CA ASN A 1172 -38.30 -39.33 -14.05
C ASN A 1172 -38.39 -40.44 -15.12
N GLY A 1173 -38.66 -40.04 -16.36
CA GLY A 1173 -38.84 -40.96 -17.50
C GLY A 1173 -40.21 -41.64 -17.61
N ALA A 1174 -41.05 -41.60 -16.57
CA ALA A 1174 -42.38 -42.20 -16.58
C ALA A 1174 -43.44 -41.23 -17.15
N LEU A 1175 -44.09 -41.62 -18.25
CA LEU A 1175 -45.16 -40.83 -18.88
C LEU A 1175 -46.41 -40.81 -17.99
N GLN A 1176 -46.95 -39.62 -17.74
CA GLN A 1176 -48.17 -39.43 -16.97
C GLN A 1176 -49.41 -39.71 -17.84
N SER A 1177 -50.43 -40.33 -17.25
CA SER A 1177 -51.71 -40.60 -17.91
C SER A 1177 -52.44 -39.30 -18.29
N GLN A 1178 -53.42 -39.39 -19.18
CA GLN A 1178 -54.32 -38.27 -19.43
C GLN A 1178 -55.21 -38.05 -18.22
N GLY A 1179 -55.43 -36.78 -17.86
CA GLY A 1179 -56.20 -36.45 -16.66
C GLY A 1179 -56.00 -35.01 -16.22
N VAL A 1180 -56.62 -34.68 -15.08
CA VAL A 1180 -56.46 -33.41 -14.38
C VAL A 1180 -55.71 -33.69 -13.07
N TYR A 1181 -54.55 -33.06 -12.93
CA TYR A 1181 -53.65 -33.20 -11.79
C TYR A 1181 -53.69 -31.93 -10.96
N THR A 1182 -53.85 -32.07 -9.64
CA THR A 1182 -53.86 -30.99 -8.65
C THR A 1182 -52.88 -31.32 -7.53
N ALA A 1183 -52.52 -30.35 -6.70
CA ALA A 1183 -51.69 -30.59 -5.52
C ALA A 1183 -52.30 -31.66 -4.58
N GLY A 1184 -53.62 -31.77 -4.53
CA GLY A 1184 -54.33 -32.76 -3.72
C GLY A 1184 -54.30 -34.19 -4.26
N ASN A 1185 -53.95 -34.42 -5.53
CA ASN A 1185 -53.95 -35.75 -6.14
C ASN A 1185 -52.63 -36.14 -6.84
N CYS A 1186 -51.63 -35.25 -6.87
CA CYS A 1186 -50.38 -35.48 -7.57
C CYS A 1186 -49.18 -34.76 -6.94
N ALA A 1187 -48.11 -35.51 -6.65
CA ALA A 1187 -46.93 -34.99 -5.95
C ALA A 1187 -46.04 -34.04 -6.80
N PHE A 1188 -46.18 -34.03 -8.13
CA PHE A 1188 -45.42 -33.10 -8.98
C PHE A 1188 -46.15 -31.77 -9.21
N VAL A 1189 -47.36 -31.58 -8.67
CA VAL A 1189 -48.14 -30.33 -8.79
C VAL A 1189 -48.21 -29.64 -7.43
N GLU A 1190 -47.97 -28.34 -7.41
CA GLU A 1190 -48.12 -27.44 -6.25
C GLU A 1190 -49.04 -26.26 -6.59
N GLY A 1191 -49.58 -25.63 -5.55
CA GLY A 1191 -50.50 -24.49 -5.67
C GLY A 1191 -51.96 -24.90 -5.86
N ASP A 1192 -52.81 -23.89 -6.03
CA ASP A 1192 -54.28 -24.05 -6.05
C ASP A 1192 -54.85 -24.38 -7.43
N GLY A 1193 -54.00 -24.42 -8.47
CA GLY A 1193 -54.39 -24.70 -9.85
C GLY A 1193 -54.40 -26.19 -10.23
N SER A 1194 -54.58 -26.46 -11.52
CA SER A 1194 -54.57 -27.83 -12.06
C SER A 1194 -53.84 -27.96 -13.39
N VAL A 1195 -53.18 -29.09 -13.61
CA VAL A 1195 -52.50 -29.46 -14.85
C VAL A 1195 -53.33 -30.49 -15.60
N ARG A 1196 -53.86 -30.13 -16.76
CA ARG A 1196 -54.58 -31.04 -17.65
C ARG A 1196 -53.65 -31.60 -18.71
N ILE A 1197 -53.52 -32.93 -18.75
CA ILE A 1197 -52.73 -33.64 -19.76
C ILE A 1197 -53.68 -34.20 -20.82
N GLY A 1198 -53.55 -33.76 -22.08
CA GLY A 1198 -54.45 -34.13 -23.17
C GLY A 1198 -53.72 -34.70 -24.39
N ARG A 1199 -54.33 -35.67 -25.10
CA ARG A 1199 -53.94 -35.96 -26.49
C ARG A 1199 -54.40 -34.79 -27.34
N GLY A 1200 -53.52 -34.24 -28.18
CA GLY A 1200 -53.94 -33.47 -29.35
C GLY A 1200 -54.91 -34.32 -30.17
N MET A 1201 -56.22 -34.13 -29.98
CA MET A 1201 -57.21 -34.73 -30.85
C MET A 1201 -57.31 -33.84 -32.08
N VAL A 1202 -56.60 -34.20 -33.15
CA VAL A 1202 -56.96 -33.73 -34.48
C VAL A 1202 -58.19 -34.53 -34.90
N MET A 1203 -59.36 -33.88 -34.82
CA MET A 1203 -60.57 -34.39 -35.45
C MET A 1203 -60.49 -34.03 -36.94
N ILE A 1204 -60.07 -34.97 -37.79
CA ILE A 1204 -60.24 -34.83 -39.24
C ILE A 1204 -61.66 -35.28 -39.56
N LEU A 1205 -62.56 -34.31 -39.77
CA LEU A 1205 -63.84 -34.56 -40.41
C LEU A 1205 -63.59 -34.63 -41.92
N ARG A 1206 -63.97 -35.76 -42.53
CA ARG A 1206 -64.00 -35.93 -43.99
C ARG A 1206 -65.39 -35.67 -44.52
#